data_AF-A0A916WK73-F1
#
_entry.id   AF-A0A916WK73-F1
#
_cell.length_a   1.000
_cell.length_b   1.000
_cell.length_c   1.000
_cell.angle_alpha   90.00
_cell.angle_beta   90.00
_cell.angle_gamma   90.00
#
_symmetry.space_group_name_H-M   'P 1'
#
loop_
_entity.id
_entity.type
_entity.pdbx_description
1 polymer ?
#
loop_
_entity_poly.entity_id
_entity_poly.type
_entity_poly.pdbx_seq_one_letter_code
_entity_poly.pdbx_strand_id
1 'polypeptide(L)'
;MSKVTSKPSSPIDPSSVDPNNVAAWEEAKRQAEEAGIRWERPAGDNRSAEDIINSNPLLRDLGNQAGVRESLEARVGGDIETDADAAYRAEQVLEHIETFDSSGNRLASNDIGNGRIDGFTRDQEARNGTEAGRLQDFGKYGFSNLKGELADVTSAADDPEARKQAEELGIQWERPEDDDRSAEDIINGSPLLRNLGNQSDVKDMLKERVGDFEHDADAAYRAVQVLEHVEQFDANGKDIVGGDVGNGSIDGFTNSGEAKPHTEAGRLQDFGKYGFSALKGEMINPDTVGGNKEAREAAEKAGIKWELPEDDKRSAQDIIDDNPVLKNLGNQSGIKDMLKERVGDFEKDADAAYRAIQVLDRITMYDDKGNAQYGGDVSNTSIDGFTNSGEAKHGTEAGRLQDFGKYGFETLPDVKKTEDIGSYKDFLKANPDADETSKTIAKYAAIIGENYDAIKGKTGADGNLTADDLKKYLDENPQISDDFKEALNFWSQTGAFTKLETAADPLKFKPDGEVSSDDISNWLKTQAPKDAGSGIIFLSDAINGNVTGEVDTSKLNKDIFENPDKYSAEEKAAALQELLAAQQLVIKGAEAGMWGDDYGKVAISNRARTHPDPNEVLKDINEHISILESDPEVVKYLNESNAKQMAELLDENKGLKDALQSTYDNEIKNGKSLDSLWDTHTKDGKTDQQAALAEFFTSASLYQEVLGIKNPSEIQDAVGSSKHAQEFKDFYEHSLASGKRLEELMESNTFEEAVGAFSAEVALYNAALDPDFTGKFDTQLTENFNRIAQDNVLKDGSFEDLKAAFGVNGGDELDEAKVKALIEEVIKNNPELVTNPNGTTATADQILAGIRGSWDVLRQGTKSLAELKSDWLNPDVKHLSDKGVLHGVSGIFMAGVTIAKGAKSGGNLTEKAIVDITTGSVMTTTLLTEGGVKAYKDYLKTVAEEHPDSSLGKKIGKMSDAQLADYVSQWSRGENAAKGLGGLAGIVAGAYGIFDGVQSIRKGDLVSGGINITAGSLGALAGVASAIEGGVGAFGSAAVRAALAPIAGVAGVLGLAAAGVGAIAMFLPGLIEEGKQQTRANNFGSLLGDYLTKYEIDGVPNGDIWDVPDDAWPETSEGLS
;
A
#
# COMPACT_ATOMS: atom_id res chain seq x y z
N MET A 1 -76.35 51.29 -47.68
CA MET A 1 -75.12 51.65 -48.41
C MET A 1 -75.06 50.81 -49.67
N SER A 2 -74.50 51.37 -50.74
CA SER A 2 -74.61 50.88 -52.13
C SER A 2 -74.06 49.45 -52.29
N LYS A 3 -74.83 48.56 -52.93
CA LYS A 3 -74.37 47.26 -53.44
C LYS A 3 -73.33 47.52 -54.54
N VAL A 4 -72.05 47.41 -54.19
CA VAL A 4 -71.01 47.18 -55.20
C VAL A 4 -71.10 45.70 -55.56
N THR A 5 -71.68 45.44 -56.72
CA THR A 5 -71.74 44.12 -57.36
C THR A 5 -70.41 43.89 -58.08
N SER A 6 -69.37 43.47 -57.36
CA SER A 6 -68.32 42.67 -57.99
C SER A 6 -68.94 41.32 -58.29
N LYS A 7 -69.06 40.96 -59.58
CA LYS A 7 -69.48 39.61 -59.96
C LYS A 7 -68.56 38.61 -59.25
N PRO A 8 -69.09 37.57 -58.58
CA PRO A 8 -68.27 36.40 -58.28
C PRO A 8 -67.69 35.90 -59.62
N SER A 9 -66.39 35.57 -59.64
CA SER A 9 -65.82 34.87 -60.80
C SER A 9 -66.65 33.61 -61.06
N SER A 10 -66.94 33.33 -62.33
CA SER A 10 -67.74 32.17 -62.73
C SER A 10 -67.21 30.87 -62.12
N PRO A 11 -68.08 29.87 -61.84
CA PRO A 11 -67.65 28.52 -61.49
C PRO A 11 -66.64 28.02 -62.52
N ILE A 12 -65.57 27.38 -62.03
CA ILE A 12 -64.51 26.86 -62.90
C ILE A 12 -64.99 25.49 -63.41
N ASP A 13 -65.20 25.37 -64.72
CA ASP A 13 -65.69 24.14 -65.35
C ASP A 13 -64.58 23.56 -66.23
N PRO A 14 -64.00 22.40 -65.87
CA PRO A 14 -62.89 21.79 -66.61
C PRO A 14 -63.29 21.35 -68.02
N SER A 15 -64.59 21.23 -68.30
CA SER A 15 -65.13 20.83 -69.60
C SER A 15 -65.50 22.02 -70.50
N SER A 16 -65.33 23.25 -70.00
CA SER A 16 -65.72 24.46 -70.73
C SER A 16 -64.76 24.82 -71.86
N VAL A 17 -65.30 25.04 -73.05
CA VAL A 17 -64.56 25.55 -74.22
C VAL A 17 -64.50 27.09 -74.28
N ASP A 18 -65.02 27.79 -73.25
CA ASP A 18 -64.93 29.25 -73.14
C ASP A 18 -63.48 29.64 -72.77
N PRO A 19 -62.77 30.43 -73.60
CA PRO A 19 -61.39 30.85 -73.33
C PRO A 19 -61.22 31.58 -71.98
N ASN A 20 -62.26 32.26 -71.49
CA ASN A 20 -62.21 32.94 -70.19
C ASN A 20 -62.32 31.96 -69.01
N ASN A 21 -62.97 30.82 -69.19
CA ASN A 21 -63.06 29.77 -68.17
C ASN A 21 -61.76 28.96 -68.13
N VAL A 22 -61.18 28.62 -69.30
CA VAL A 22 -59.88 27.95 -69.40
C VAL A 22 -58.75 28.78 -68.75
N ALA A 23 -58.71 30.09 -68.99
CA ALA A 23 -57.72 30.96 -68.35
C ALA A 23 -57.92 31.07 -66.83
N ALA A 24 -59.17 31.06 -66.36
CA ALA A 24 -59.48 31.05 -64.92
C ALA A 24 -59.12 29.72 -64.25
N TRP A 25 -59.23 28.59 -64.97
CA TRP A 25 -58.81 27.27 -64.51
C TRP A 25 -57.30 27.16 -64.32
N GLU A 26 -56.52 27.55 -65.33
CA GLU A 26 -55.05 27.54 -65.24
C GLU A 26 -54.53 28.48 -64.15
N GLU A 27 -55.14 29.66 -63.99
CA GLU A 27 -54.76 30.58 -62.93
C GLU A 27 -55.13 30.04 -61.54
N ALA A 28 -56.28 29.37 -61.39
CA ALA A 28 -56.63 28.72 -60.13
C ALA A 28 -55.68 27.57 -59.79
N LYS A 29 -55.24 26.79 -60.80
CA LYS A 29 -54.22 25.75 -60.63
C LYS A 29 -52.90 26.31 -60.15
N ARG A 30 -52.41 27.37 -60.80
CA ARG A 30 -51.19 28.07 -60.38
C ARG A 30 -51.30 28.61 -58.95
N GLN A 31 -52.43 29.22 -58.59
CA GLN A 31 -52.65 29.75 -57.23
C GLN A 31 -52.79 28.65 -56.17
N ALA A 32 -53.37 27.50 -56.53
CA ALA A 32 -53.42 26.33 -55.66
C ALA A 32 -52.01 25.79 -55.41
N GLU A 33 -51.21 25.65 -56.46
CA GLU A 33 -49.80 25.25 -56.37
C GLU A 33 -48.99 26.22 -55.51
N GLU A 34 -49.19 27.55 -55.64
CA GLU A 34 -48.59 28.58 -54.77
C GLU A 34 -49.00 28.46 -53.29
N ALA A 35 -50.14 27.83 -53.00
CA ALA A 35 -50.63 27.57 -51.65
C ALA A 35 -50.26 26.16 -51.14
N GLY A 36 -49.44 25.41 -51.88
CA GLY A 36 -49.05 24.03 -51.54
C GLY A 36 -50.13 22.99 -51.87
N ILE A 37 -51.20 23.37 -52.56
CA ILE A 37 -52.32 22.49 -52.89
C ILE A 37 -52.07 21.79 -54.22
N ARG A 38 -51.97 20.47 -54.17
CA ARG A 38 -51.82 19.62 -55.35
C ARG A 38 -53.14 19.55 -56.12
N TRP A 39 -53.06 19.93 -57.39
CA TRP A 39 -54.25 20.00 -58.24
C TRP A 39 -54.83 18.62 -58.54
N GLU A 40 -54.03 17.59 -58.72
CA GLU A 40 -54.48 16.22 -58.99
C GLU A 40 -53.92 15.28 -57.92
N ARG A 41 -54.60 14.15 -57.69
CA ARG A 41 -54.11 13.14 -56.76
C ARG A 41 -52.73 12.62 -57.21
N PRO A 42 -51.82 12.35 -56.26
CA PRO A 42 -50.49 11.84 -56.59
C PRO A 42 -50.55 10.47 -57.29
N ALA A 43 -49.54 10.18 -58.10
CA ALA A 43 -49.44 8.93 -58.81
C ALA A 43 -49.47 7.72 -57.85
N GLY A 44 -50.46 6.84 -58.01
CA GLY A 44 -50.67 5.67 -57.15
C GLY A 44 -51.83 5.80 -56.16
N ASP A 45 -52.37 7.01 -55.95
CA ASP A 45 -53.59 7.19 -55.18
C ASP A 45 -54.82 6.76 -56.00
N ASN A 46 -55.46 5.67 -55.57
CA ASN A 46 -56.64 5.09 -56.20
C ASN A 46 -57.92 5.28 -55.37
N ARG A 47 -57.88 6.09 -54.31
CA ARG A 47 -59.06 6.37 -53.46
C ARG A 47 -60.18 6.99 -54.28
N SER A 48 -61.42 6.54 -54.08
CA SER A 48 -62.59 7.20 -54.68
C SER A 48 -62.90 8.52 -53.97
N ALA A 49 -63.76 9.36 -54.57
CA ALA A 49 -64.24 10.58 -53.93
C ALA A 49 -64.88 10.30 -52.55
N GLU A 50 -65.66 9.22 -52.46
CA GLU A 50 -66.27 8.75 -51.21
C GLU A 50 -65.21 8.31 -50.18
N ASP A 51 -64.16 7.61 -50.59
CA ASP A 51 -63.07 7.21 -49.69
C ASP A 51 -62.33 8.44 -49.13
N ILE A 52 -62.06 9.44 -49.99
CA ILE A 52 -61.41 10.70 -49.61
C ILE A 52 -62.26 11.45 -48.59
N ILE A 53 -63.54 11.68 -48.89
CA ILE A 53 -64.48 12.33 -47.97
C ILE A 53 -64.53 11.57 -46.65
N ASN A 54 -64.71 10.25 -46.66
CA ASN A 54 -64.82 9.47 -45.43
C ASN A 54 -63.52 9.47 -44.60
N SER A 55 -62.37 9.60 -45.25
CA SER A 55 -61.06 9.67 -44.59
C SER A 55 -60.74 11.03 -43.97
N ASN A 56 -61.40 12.11 -44.42
CA ASN A 56 -61.18 13.46 -43.92
C ASN A 56 -62.42 13.98 -43.13
N PRO A 57 -62.37 14.03 -41.78
CA PRO A 57 -63.49 14.50 -40.98
C PRO A 57 -63.96 15.92 -41.31
N LEU A 58 -63.04 16.84 -41.64
CA LEU A 58 -63.39 18.21 -42.02
C LEU A 58 -64.31 18.20 -43.23
N LEU A 59 -63.98 17.41 -44.25
CA LEU A 59 -64.76 17.33 -45.49
C LEU A 59 -66.05 16.51 -45.33
N ARG A 60 -65.98 15.39 -44.59
CA ARG A 60 -67.13 14.52 -44.27
C ARG A 60 -68.23 15.27 -43.53
N ASP A 61 -67.84 16.00 -42.49
CA ASP A 61 -68.76 16.63 -41.55
C ASP A 61 -69.05 18.09 -41.91
N LEU A 62 -68.47 18.60 -43.02
CA LEU A 62 -68.73 19.93 -43.55
C LEU A 62 -70.19 20.07 -43.98
N GLY A 63 -70.97 20.80 -43.21
CA GLY A 63 -72.30 21.24 -43.62
C GLY A 63 -72.26 22.43 -44.60
N ASN A 64 -73.42 22.85 -45.09
CA ASN A 64 -73.55 23.97 -46.02
C ASN A 64 -73.98 25.29 -45.33
N GLN A 65 -73.60 25.48 -44.07
CA GLN A 65 -73.83 26.73 -43.33
C GLN A 65 -73.19 27.91 -44.08
N ALA A 66 -73.89 29.03 -44.20
CA ALA A 66 -73.43 30.19 -44.98
C ALA A 66 -73.03 29.89 -46.45
N GLY A 67 -73.45 28.76 -47.03
CA GLY A 67 -73.17 28.35 -48.41
C GLY A 67 -71.72 27.90 -48.66
N VAL A 68 -70.98 27.54 -47.60
CA VAL A 68 -69.54 27.25 -47.72
C VAL A 68 -69.23 25.99 -48.53
N ARG A 69 -70.04 24.93 -48.42
CA ARG A 69 -69.81 23.65 -49.13
C ARG A 69 -70.03 23.80 -50.62
N GLU A 70 -71.15 24.40 -51.03
CA GLU A 70 -71.41 24.73 -52.43
C GLU A 70 -70.33 25.66 -53.02
N SER A 71 -69.86 26.61 -52.21
CA SER A 71 -68.80 27.53 -52.64
C SER A 71 -67.45 26.82 -52.77
N LEU A 72 -67.13 25.86 -51.88
CA LEU A 72 -65.94 25.02 -51.98
C LEU A 72 -65.96 24.19 -53.27
N GLU A 73 -67.05 23.48 -53.54
CA GLU A 73 -67.28 22.69 -54.78
C GLU A 73 -67.10 23.54 -56.04
N ALA A 74 -67.70 24.74 -56.07
CA ALA A 74 -67.58 25.65 -57.20
C ALA A 74 -66.14 26.15 -57.47
N ARG A 75 -65.24 26.03 -56.49
CA ARG A 75 -63.85 26.52 -56.55
C ARG A 75 -62.83 25.44 -56.80
N VAL A 76 -63.05 24.24 -56.28
CA VAL A 76 -62.18 23.09 -56.53
C VAL A 76 -62.42 22.45 -57.89
N GLY A 77 -63.35 22.97 -58.68
CA GLY A 77 -63.44 22.68 -60.11
C GLY A 77 -64.13 21.36 -60.45
N GLY A 78 -65.00 20.85 -59.57
CA GLY A 78 -65.74 19.60 -59.77
C GLY A 78 -66.70 19.30 -58.61
N ASP A 79 -67.59 18.33 -58.82
CA ASP A 79 -68.47 17.80 -57.78
C ASP A 79 -67.66 16.89 -56.85
N ILE A 80 -67.42 17.33 -55.61
CA ILE A 80 -66.59 16.60 -54.65
C ILE A 80 -67.16 15.23 -54.28
N GLU A 81 -68.45 14.97 -54.51
CA GLU A 81 -69.06 13.66 -54.21
C GLU A 81 -68.78 12.62 -55.30
N THR A 82 -68.42 13.06 -56.52
CA THR A 82 -68.25 12.17 -57.68
C THR A 82 -66.90 12.30 -58.38
N ASP A 83 -66.19 13.42 -58.22
CA ASP A 83 -64.85 13.69 -58.74
C ASP A 83 -63.82 13.59 -57.61
N ALA A 84 -63.01 12.53 -57.67
CA ALA A 84 -62.00 12.24 -56.65
C ALA A 84 -60.88 13.28 -56.61
N ASP A 85 -60.52 13.92 -57.73
CA ASP A 85 -59.51 14.98 -57.73
C ASP A 85 -60.09 16.28 -57.17
N ALA A 86 -61.38 16.55 -57.39
CA ALA A 86 -62.08 17.66 -56.73
C ALA A 86 -62.20 17.44 -55.22
N ALA A 87 -62.53 16.22 -54.77
CA ALA A 87 -62.55 15.85 -53.36
C ALA A 87 -61.17 16.03 -52.71
N TYR A 88 -60.11 15.58 -53.39
CA TYR A 88 -58.73 15.72 -52.94
C TYR A 88 -58.28 17.19 -52.83
N ARG A 89 -58.63 18.03 -53.80
CA ARG A 89 -58.37 19.49 -53.70
C ARG A 89 -59.16 20.11 -52.55
N ALA A 90 -60.41 19.70 -52.35
CA ALA A 90 -61.27 20.22 -51.28
C ALA A 90 -60.73 19.88 -49.89
N GLU A 91 -60.21 18.67 -49.70
CA GLU A 91 -59.61 18.24 -48.43
C GLU A 91 -58.40 19.13 -48.07
N GLN A 92 -57.50 19.38 -49.03
CA GLN A 92 -56.34 20.25 -48.85
C GLN A 92 -56.73 21.71 -48.61
N VAL A 93 -57.78 22.22 -49.26
CA VAL A 93 -58.27 23.59 -48.98
C VAL A 93 -58.75 23.72 -47.54
N LEU A 94 -59.47 22.72 -47.03
CA LEU A 94 -59.95 22.74 -45.64
C LEU A 94 -58.79 22.64 -44.66
N GLU A 95 -57.82 21.77 -44.94
CA GLU A 95 -56.57 21.67 -44.17
C GLU A 95 -55.81 23.01 -44.15
N HIS A 96 -55.66 23.67 -45.31
CA HIS A 96 -55.04 25.00 -45.39
C HIS A 96 -55.75 26.03 -44.50
N ILE A 97 -57.08 26.03 -44.53
CA ILE A 97 -57.91 26.95 -43.75
C ILE A 97 -57.77 26.72 -42.24
N GLU A 98 -57.65 25.46 -41.81
CA GLU A 98 -57.42 25.09 -40.41
C GLU A 98 -55.99 25.47 -39.96
N THR A 99 -55.02 25.31 -40.88
CA THR A 99 -53.58 25.48 -40.64
C THR A 99 -53.14 26.95 -40.59
N PHE A 100 -53.72 27.83 -41.42
CA PHE A 100 -53.23 29.21 -41.58
C PHE A 100 -54.26 30.29 -41.21
N ASP A 101 -53.76 31.41 -40.70
CA ASP A 101 -54.55 32.62 -40.50
C ASP A 101 -54.77 33.41 -41.81
N SER A 102 -55.55 34.50 -41.75
CA SER A 102 -55.83 35.33 -42.93
C SER A 102 -54.60 36.06 -43.52
N SER A 103 -53.50 36.14 -42.78
CA SER A 103 -52.23 36.72 -43.21
C SER A 103 -51.26 35.67 -43.75
N GLY A 104 -51.59 34.38 -43.57
CA GLY A 104 -50.76 33.24 -43.93
C GLY A 104 -49.77 32.80 -42.87
N ASN A 105 -49.96 33.21 -41.61
CA ASN A 105 -49.17 32.70 -40.50
C ASN A 105 -49.70 31.33 -40.06
N ARG A 106 -48.79 30.39 -39.76
CA ARG A 106 -49.12 29.08 -39.19
C ARG A 106 -49.79 29.25 -37.83
N LEU A 107 -51.01 28.73 -37.70
CA LEU A 107 -51.76 28.71 -36.45
C LEU A 107 -51.20 27.63 -35.51
N ALA A 108 -51.37 27.84 -34.22
CA ALA A 108 -51.15 26.81 -33.20
C ALA A 108 -52.24 26.96 -32.15
N SER A 109 -53.14 25.97 -32.08
CA SER A 109 -54.32 25.96 -31.20
C SER A 109 -54.76 24.53 -30.99
N ASN A 110 -55.51 24.28 -29.91
CA ASN A 110 -56.20 23.01 -29.67
C ASN A 110 -57.48 22.84 -30.54
N ASP A 111 -57.87 23.89 -31.25
CA ASP A 111 -58.96 23.85 -32.22
C ASP A 111 -58.52 23.22 -33.57
N ILE A 112 -57.21 23.08 -33.83
CA ILE A 112 -56.68 22.45 -35.06
C ILE A 112 -56.73 20.92 -34.94
N GLY A 113 -57.07 20.23 -36.03
CA GLY A 113 -57.17 18.78 -36.11
C GLY A 113 -58.37 18.23 -35.36
N ASN A 114 -59.31 19.07 -34.93
CA ASN A 114 -60.49 18.66 -34.16
C ASN A 114 -61.60 18.06 -35.04
N GLY A 115 -61.39 18.06 -36.36
CA GLY A 115 -62.26 17.47 -37.37
C GLY A 115 -63.51 18.29 -37.71
N ARG A 116 -63.58 19.57 -37.33
CA ARG A 116 -64.67 20.47 -37.71
C ARG A 116 -64.14 21.86 -38.07
N ILE A 117 -64.87 22.56 -38.94
CA ILE A 117 -64.59 23.98 -39.24
C ILE A 117 -65.23 24.87 -38.18
N ASP A 118 -64.39 25.58 -37.41
CA ASP A 118 -64.80 26.41 -36.29
C ASP A 118 -65.19 27.84 -36.68
N GLY A 119 -66.08 28.44 -35.88
CA GLY A 119 -66.46 29.85 -36.00
C GLY A 119 -67.82 30.15 -36.65
N PHE A 120 -68.66 29.13 -36.86
CA PHE A 120 -70.07 29.35 -37.16
C PHE A 120 -70.86 29.84 -35.94
N THR A 121 -71.76 30.81 -36.14
CA THR A 121 -72.71 31.25 -35.12
C THR A 121 -73.88 30.29 -34.99
N ARG A 122 -74.70 30.45 -33.94
CA ARG A 122 -75.98 29.71 -33.80
C ARG A 122 -76.94 29.97 -34.97
N ASP A 123 -76.82 31.12 -35.62
CA ASP A 123 -77.61 31.50 -36.80
C ASP A 123 -76.97 31.02 -38.11
N GLN A 124 -75.95 30.15 -38.03
CA GLN A 124 -75.23 29.58 -39.17
C GLN A 124 -74.46 30.61 -40.02
N GLU A 125 -74.11 31.75 -39.44
CA GLU A 125 -73.25 32.75 -40.07
C GLU A 125 -71.78 32.48 -39.74
N ALA A 126 -70.89 32.67 -40.72
CA ALA A 126 -69.45 32.57 -40.50
C ALA A 126 -68.90 33.84 -39.83
N ARG A 127 -68.10 33.70 -38.76
CA ARG A 127 -67.45 34.84 -38.12
C ARG A 127 -66.15 35.22 -38.83
N ASN A 128 -65.96 36.50 -39.12
CA ASN A 128 -64.70 37.02 -39.67
C ASN A 128 -63.52 36.65 -38.76
N GLY A 129 -62.41 36.21 -39.36
CA GLY A 129 -61.18 35.83 -38.66
C GLY A 129 -61.16 34.40 -38.09
N THR A 130 -62.24 33.63 -38.25
CA THR A 130 -62.31 32.20 -37.90
C THR A 130 -62.13 31.32 -39.14
N GLU A 131 -61.96 30.01 -38.97
CA GLU A 131 -61.89 29.04 -40.08
C GLU A 131 -63.12 29.13 -40.99
N ALA A 132 -64.32 29.17 -40.41
CA ALA A 132 -65.57 29.35 -41.14
C ALA A 132 -65.58 30.65 -41.97
N GLY A 133 -65.03 31.73 -41.41
CA GLY A 133 -64.87 33.01 -42.11
C GLY A 133 -63.89 32.91 -43.29
N ARG A 134 -62.74 32.25 -43.06
CA ARG A 134 -61.72 32.03 -44.11
C ARG A 134 -62.25 31.12 -45.23
N LEU A 135 -63.02 30.09 -44.89
CA LEU A 135 -63.69 29.23 -45.88
C LEU A 135 -64.73 30.00 -46.70
N GLN A 136 -65.50 30.88 -46.06
CA GLN A 136 -66.42 31.77 -46.78
C GLN A 136 -65.67 32.74 -47.72
N ASP A 137 -64.55 33.32 -47.26
CA ASP A 137 -63.73 34.20 -48.09
C ASP A 137 -63.08 33.43 -49.26
N PHE A 138 -62.62 32.19 -49.05
CA PHE A 138 -62.16 31.30 -50.12
C PHE A 138 -63.27 31.07 -51.16
N GLY A 139 -64.50 30.77 -50.73
CA GLY A 139 -65.63 30.64 -51.64
C GLY A 139 -65.85 31.88 -52.51
N LYS A 140 -65.63 33.07 -51.94
CA LYS A 140 -65.80 34.36 -52.62
C LYS A 140 -64.65 34.73 -53.56
N TYR A 141 -63.40 34.50 -53.16
CA TYR A 141 -62.21 35.02 -53.83
C TYR A 141 -61.32 33.95 -54.47
N GLY A 142 -61.55 32.67 -54.20
CA GLY A 142 -60.77 31.52 -54.70
C GLY A 142 -59.39 31.37 -54.06
N PHE A 143 -58.54 30.56 -54.69
CA PHE A 143 -57.20 30.19 -54.20
C PHE A 143 -56.29 31.38 -53.89
N SER A 144 -56.38 32.50 -54.61
CA SER A 144 -55.63 33.73 -54.32
C SER A 144 -55.79 34.27 -52.88
N ASN A 145 -56.85 33.87 -52.17
CA ASN A 145 -57.14 34.26 -50.79
C ASN A 145 -56.56 33.31 -49.75
N LEU A 146 -56.08 32.13 -50.17
CA LEU A 146 -55.29 31.25 -49.32
C LEU A 146 -53.89 31.86 -49.22
N LYS A 147 -53.56 32.38 -48.03
CA LYS A 147 -52.24 32.94 -47.71
C LYS A 147 -51.50 31.92 -46.85
N GLY A 148 -50.21 31.75 -47.10
CA GLY A 148 -49.45 30.61 -46.55
C GLY A 148 -49.43 29.43 -47.52
N GLU A 149 -48.53 28.50 -47.30
CA GLU A 149 -48.25 27.35 -48.16
C GLU A 149 -48.35 26.09 -47.31
N LEU A 150 -49.22 25.14 -47.70
CA LEU A 150 -49.28 23.83 -47.05
C LEU A 150 -47.95 23.11 -47.27
N ALA A 151 -47.35 22.65 -46.17
CA ALA A 151 -46.07 21.95 -46.23
C ALA A 151 -46.26 20.53 -46.76
N ASP A 152 -45.45 20.16 -47.75
CA ASP A 152 -45.30 18.78 -48.15
C ASP A 152 -44.21 18.12 -47.29
N VAL A 153 -44.65 17.38 -46.27
CA VAL A 153 -43.77 16.67 -45.32
C VAL A 153 -42.79 15.72 -46.01
N THR A 154 -43.06 15.28 -47.23
CA THR A 154 -42.15 14.41 -48.00
C THR A 154 -41.01 15.17 -48.66
N SER A 155 -41.13 16.50 -48.81
CA SER A 155 -40.09 17.38 -49.37
C SER A 155 -39.31 18.17 -48.33
N ALA A 156 -39.67 18.08 -47.05
CA ALA A 156 -38.99 18.82 -45.98
C ALA A 156 -37.47 18.53 -45.93
N ALA A 157 -37.07 17.31 -46.31
CA ALA A 157 -35.66 16.90 -46.39
C ALA A 157 -34.87 17.64 -47.49
N ASP A 158 -35.54 18.23 -48.49
CA ASP A 158 -34.94 18.87 -49.66
C ASP A 158 -34.69 20.38 -49.46
N ASP A 159 -35.03 20.97 -48.31
CA ASP A 159 -34.81 22.39 -48.03
C ASP A 159 -33.35 22.66 -47.59
N PRO A 160 -32.51 23.27 -48.45
CA PRO A 160 -31.11 23.50 -48.14
C PRO A 160 -30.88 24.57 -47.06
N GLU A 161 -31.82 25.50 -46.89
CA GLU A 161 -31.70 26.54 -45.86
C GLU A 161 -32.05 25.96 -44.48
N ALA A 162 -33.10 25.14 -44.40
CA ALA A 162 -33.42 24.40 -43.18
C ALA A 162 -32.28 23.48 -42.76
N ARG A 163 -31.67 22.75 -43.72
CA ARG A 163 -30.48 21.93 -43.48
C ARG A 163 -29.33 22.73 -42.90
N LYS A 164 -28.99 23.85 -43.52
CA LYS A 164 -27.90 24.71 -43.06
C LYS A 164 -28.15 25.27 -41.66
N GLN A 165 -29.39 25.67 -41.36
CA GLN A 165 -29.75 26.18 -40.02
C GLN A 165 -29.73 25.08 -38.96
N ALA A 166 -30.14 23.86 -39.30
CA ALA A 166 -30.04 22.70 -38.40
C ALA A 166 -28.57 22.38 -38.09
N GLU A 167 -27.72 22.34 -39.11
CA GLU A 167 -26.28 22.09 -38.95
C GLU A 167 -25.59 23.17 -38.07
N GLU A 168 -26.00 24.44 -38.16
CA GLU A 168 -25.52 25.52 -37.28
C GLU A 168 -25.92 25.37 -35.80
N LEU A 169 -26.96 24.57 -35.51
CA LEU A 169 -27.40 24.24 -34.16
C LEU A 169 -26.77 22.93 -33.64
N GLY A 170 -25.89 22.30 -34.43
CA GLY A 170 -25.32 20.99 -34.14
C GLY A 170 -26.25 19.81 -34.45
N ILE A 171 -27.39 20.05 -35.10
CA ILE A 171 -28.35 19.00 -35.49
C ILE A 171 -27.86 18.34 -36.79
N GLN A 172 -27.66 17.03 -36.73
CA GLN A 172 -27.31 16.23 -37.90
C GLN A 172 -28.53 16.00 -38.78
N TRP A 173 -28.42 16.40 -40.05
CA TRP A 173 -29.52 16.32 -41.00
C TRP A 173 -29.88 14.89 -41.40
N GLU A 174 -28.91 14.00 -41.51
CA GLU A 174 -29.08 12.60 -41.88
C GLU A 174 -28.45 11.74 -40.79
N ARG A 175 -28.93 10.50 -40.65
CA ARG A 175 -28.30 9.56 -39.72
C ARG A 175 -26.86 9.23 -40.16
N PRO A 176 -25.98 8.86 -39.22
CA PRO A 176 -24.67 8.29 -39.55
C PRO A 176 -24.79 7.09 -40.50
N GLU A 177 -23.78 6.89 -41.37
CA GLU A 177 -23.80 5.83 -42.40
C GLU A 177 -23.96 4.40 -41.84
N ASP A 178 -23.61 4.19 -40.58
CA ASP A 178 -23.67 2.91 -39.85
C ASP A 178 -24.93 2.74 -38.98
N ASP A 179 -25.84 3.72 -38.99
CA ASP A 179 -27.11 3.65 -38.25
C ASP A 179 -28.24 3.04 -39.09
N ASP A 180 -28.43 1.72 -38.92
CA ASP A 180 -29.45 0.93 -39.62
C ASP A 180 -30.84 0.97 -38.93
N ARG A 181 -31.05 1.77 -37.87
CA ARG A 181 -32.32 1.77 -37.12
C ARG A 181 -33.48 2.27 -37.97
N SER A 182 -34.65 1.62 -37.87
CA SER A 182 -35.86 2.11 -38.55
C SER A 182 -36.44 3.36 -37.87
N ALA A 183 -37.36 4.07 -38.53
CA ALA A 183 -38.09 5.19 -37.93
C ALA A 183 -38.80 4.77 -36.63
N GLU A 184 -39.39 3.59 -36.62
CA GLU A 184 -40.05 3.01 -35.44
C GLU A 184 -39.06 2.73 -34.30
N ASP A 185 -37.87 2.21 -34.61
CA ASP A 185 -36.83 1.96 -33.61
C ASP A 185 -36.34 3.28 -32.97
N ILE A 186 -36.18 4.33 -33.78
CA ILE A 186 -35.75 5.66 -33.31
C ILE A 186 -36.83 6.30 -32.43
N ILE A 187 -38.10 6.27 -32.88
CA ILE A 187 -39.23 6.77 -32.07
C ILE A 187 -39.29 6.02 -30.75
N ASN A 188 -39.28 4.69 -30.76
CA ASN A 188 -39.38 3.90 -29.54
C ASN A 188 -38.18 4.08 -28.60
N GLY A 189 -37.01 4.37 -29.17
CA GLY A 189 -35.77 4.66 -28.45
C GLY A 189 -35.72 6.04 -27.80
N SER A 190 -36.49 7.01 -28.28
CA SER A 190 -36.57 8.37 -27.71
C SER A 190 -37.87 8.57 -26.92
N PRO A 191 -37.82 8.64 -25.58
CA PRO A 191 -39.00 8.95 -24.78
C PRO A 191 -39.68 10.26 -25.19
N LEU A 192 -38.90 11.30 -25.52
CA LEU A 192 -39.42 12.60 -25.96
C LEU A 192 -40.32 12.45 -27.18
N LEU A 193 -39.83 11.80 -28.24
CA LEU A 193 -40.59 11.65 -29.48
C LEU A 193 -41.75 10.65 -29.33
N ARG A 194 -41.52 9.52 -28.64
CA ARG A 194 -42.55 8.50 -28.38
C ARG A 194 -43.74 9.06 -27.59
N ASN A 195 -43.45 9.87 -26.57
CA ASN A 195 -44.46 10.40 -25.66
C ASN A 195 -45.05 11.74 -26.15
N LEU A 196 -44.54 12.30 -27.26
CA LEU A 196 -45.01 13.57 -27.81
C LEU A 196 -46.48 13.45 -28.26
N GLY A 197 -47.36 14.15 -27.56
CA GLY A 197 -48.74 14.35 -28.01
C GLY A 197 -48.85 15.48 -29.04
N ASN A 198 -50.04 15.64 -29.63
CA ASN A 198 -50.31 16.69 -30.61
C ASN A 198 -51.08 17.89 -30.02
N GLN A 199 -50.84 18.22 -28.75
CA GLN A 199 -51.45 19.39 -28.11
C GLN A 199 -50.95 20.67 -28.79
N SER A 200 -51.86 21.60 -29.13
CA SER A 200 -51.52 22.78 -29.93
C SER A 200 -50.83 22.45 -31.27
N ASP A 201 -51.10 21.26 -31.83
CA ASP A 201 -50.64 20.84 -33.14
C ASP A 201 -49.11 20.66 -33.27
N VAL A 202 -48.40 20.62 -32.15
CA VAL A 202 -46.91 20.64 -32.14
C VAL A 202 -46.28 19.44 -32.83
N LYS A 203 -46.95 18.27 -32.85
CA LYS A 203 -46.41 17.06 -33.46
C LYS A 203 -46.46 17.15 -34.97
N ASP A 204 -47.56 17.66 -35.51
CA ASP A 204 -47.70 17.88 -36.96
C ASP A 204 -46.83 19.04 -37.41
N MET A 205 -46.75 20.13 -36.63
CA MET A 205 -45.80 21.22 -36.89
C MET A 205 -44.33 20.76 -36.86
N LEU A 206 -43.98 19.78 -36.02
CA LEU A 206 -42.65 19.16 -36.04
C LEU A 206 -42.43 18.41 -37.37
N LYS A 207 -43.40 17.60 -37.82
CA LYS A 207 -43.33 16.89 -39.12
C LYS A 207 -43.17 17.85 -40.30
N GLU A 208 -43.88 18.96 -40.29
CA GLU A 208 -43.77 20.01 -41.33
C GLU A 208 -42.34 20.56 -41.44
N ARG A 209 -41.55 20.52 -40.38
CA ARG A 209 -40.17 21.06 -40.34
C ARG A 209 -39.09 20.01 -40.57
N VAL A 210 -39.28 18.78 -40.09
CA VAL A 210 -38.24 17.75 -40.09
C VAL A 210 -38.51 16.60 -41.07
N GLY A 211 -39.71 16.55 -41.63
CA GLY A 211 -40.20 15.47 -42.50
C GLY A 211 -41.10 14.47 -41.76
N ASP A 212 -41.65 13.51 -42.49
CA ASP A 212 -42.52 12.46 -41.93
C ASP A 212 -41.74 11.45 -41.09
N PHE A 213 -41.42 11.82 -39.85
CA PHE A 213 -40.66 11.01 -38.93
C PHE A 213 -41.33 9.69 -38.53
N GLU A 214 -42.60 9.46 -38.87
CA GLU A 214 -43.27 8.19 -38.60
C GLU A 214 -42.89 7.11 -39.62
N HIS A 215 -42.42 7.50 -40.80
CA HIS A 215 -42.09 6.59 -41.89
C HIS A 215 -40.69 6.81 -42.48
N ASP A 216 -40.06 7.97 -42.23
CA ASP A 216 -38.70 8.30 -42.63
C ASP A 216 -37.79 8.33 -41.39
N ALA A 217 -36.77 7.47 -41.41
CA ALA A 217 -35.85 7.30 -40.29
C ALA A 217 -34.88 8.48 -40.14
N ASP A 218 -34.51 9.18 -41.21
CA ASP A 218 -33.70 10.40 -41.13
C ASP A 218 -34.53 11.56 -40.56
N ALA A 219 -35.80 11.65 -40.95
CA ALA A 219 -36.74 12.58 -40.32
C ALA A 219 -36.94 12.28 -38.82
N ALA A 220 -37.06 11.00 -38.44
CA ALA A 220 -37.13 10.60 -37.03
C ALA A 220 -35.88 10.99 -36.24
N TYR A 221 -34.70 10.75 -36.81
CA TYR A 221 -33.44 11.12 -36.18
C TYR A 221 -33.29 12.64 -35.99
N ARG A 222 -33.65 13.44 -36.99
CA ARG A 222 -33.71 14.91 -36.86
C ARG A 222 -34.75 15.35 -35.83
N ALA A 223 -35.92 14.72 -35.81
CA ALA A 223 -37.01 15.06 -34.88
C ALA A 223 -36.58 14.86 -33.42
N VAL A 224 -35.89 13.76 -33.11
CA VAL A 224 -35.34 13.49 -31.78
C VAL A 224 -34.39 14.60 -31.35
N GLN A 225 -33.42 14.93 -32.20
CA GLN A 225 -32.44 15.99 -31.94
C GLN A 225 -33.08 17.37 -31.73
N VAL A 226 -34.14 17.70 -32.46
CA VAL A 226 -34.90 18.96 -32.25
C VAL A 226 -35.57 18.97 -30.88
N LEU A 227 -36.15 17.85 -30.45
CA LEU A 227 -36.79 17.76 -29.14
C LEU A 227 -35.77 17.84 -27.99
N GLU A 228 -34.62 17.17 -28.15
CA GLU A 228 -33.49 17.27 -27.21
C GLU A 228 -32.98 18.72 -27.11
N HIS A 229 -32.82 19.41 -28.25
CA HIS A 229 -32.45 20.84 -28.28
C HIS A 229 -33.46 21.71 -27.52
N VAL A 230 -34.76 21.47 -27.73
CA VAL A 230 -35.84 22.20 -27.06
C VAL A 230 -35.84 21.96 -25.54
N GLU A 231 -35.55 20.73 -25.09
CA GLU A 231 -35.43 20.37 -23.67
C GLU A 231 -34.20 21.02 -23.04
N GLN A 232 -33.07 21.02 -23.75
CA GLN A 232 -31.77 21.46 -23.24
C GLN A 232 -31.60 22.97 -23.18
N PHE A 233 -32.10 23.74 -24.17
CA PHE A 233 -31.79 25.16 -24.29
C PHE A 233 -32.98 26.09 -24.03
N ASP A 234 -32.70 27.21 -23.36
CA ASP A 234 -33.66 28.30 -23.19
C ASP A 234 -33.79 29.16 -24.46
N ALA A 235 -34.72 30.12 -24.45
CA ALA A 235 -34.94 31.01 -25.60
C ALA A 235 -33.74 31.92 -25.96
N ASN A 236 -32.72 31.99 -25.11
CA ASN A 236 -31.48 32.71 -25.36
C ASN A 236 -30.33 31.78 -25.79
N GLY A 237 -30.55 30.47 -25.81
CA GLY A 237 -29.56 29.45 -26.12
C GLY A 237 -28.64 29.09 -24.96
N LYS A 238 -29.11 29.25 -23.72
CA LYS A 238 -28.40 28.81 -22.53
C LYS A 238 -28.96 27.48 -22.03
N ASP A 239 -28.08 26.58 -21.58
CA ASP A 239 -28.47 25.32 -20.95
C ASP A 239 -29.46 25.54 -19.79
N ILE A 240 -30.54 24.77 -19.83
CA ILE A 240 -31.56 24.69 -18.80
C ILE A 240 -31.13 23.64 -17.78
N VAL A 241 -31.40 23.93 -16.51
CA VAL A 241 -31.17 23.02 -15.39
C VAL A 241 -32.45 22.92 -14.58
N GLY A 242 -32.83 21.72 -14.14
CA GLY A 242 -34.06 21.49 -13.38
C GLY A 242 -34.54 20.04 -13.41
N GLY A 243 -35.61 19.74 -12.68
CA GLY A 243 -36.24 18.41 -12.68
C GLY A 243 -37.06 18.11 -13.95
N ASP A 244 -37.35 19.15 -14.73
CA ASP A 244 -38.08 19.04 -15.99
C ASP A 244 -37.14 18.60 -17.14
N VAL A 245 -35.81 18.72 -16.98
CA VAL A 245 -34.81 18.32 -17.99
C VAL A 245 -34.44 16.84 -17.84
N GLY A 246 -34.47 16.10 -18.96
CA GLY A 246 -34.13 14.68 -19.03
C GLY A 246 -35.25 13.77 -18.52
N ASN A 247 -36.46 14.29 -18.38
CA ASN A 247 -37.61 13.54 -17.87
C ASN A 247 -38.36 12.76 -18.97
N GLY A 248 -37.99 12.99 -20.24
CA GLY A 248 -38.54 12.28 -21.40
C GLY A 248 -39.94 12.76 -21.82
N SER A 249 -40.30 14.00 -21.49
CA SER A 249 -41.56 14.67 -21.87
C SER A 249 -41.29 16.13 -22.28
N ILE A 250 -42.14 16.69 -23.15
CA ILE A 250 -42.11 18.13 -23.46
C ILE A 250 -43.08 18.87 -22.54
N ASP A 251 -42.54 19.71 -21.67
CA ASP A 251 -43.27 20.35 -20.59
C ASP A 251 -43.82 21.74 -20.91
N GLY A 252 -44.86 22.11 -20.14
CA GLY A 252 -45.45 23.45 -20.18
C GLY A 252 -46.71 23.58 -21.01
N PHE A 253 -47.36 22.49 -21.39
CA PHE A 253 -48.76 22.53 -21.82
C PHE A 253 -49.71 22.87 -20.66
N THR A 254 -50.76 23.64 -20.93
CA THR A 254 -51.87 23.82 -20.00
C THR A 254 -52.79 22.61 -20.00
N ASN A 255 -53.71 22.54 -19.03
CA ASN A 255 -54.78 21.54 -19.04
C ASN A 255 -55.72 21.65 -20.27
N SER A 256 -55.74 22.80 -20.96
CA SER A 256 -56.48 22.98 -22.22
C SER A 256 -55.68 22.54 -23.45
N GLY A 257 -54.43 22.12 -23.29
CA GLY A 257 -53.53 21.73 -24.37
C GLY A 257 -52.82 22.92 -25.04
N GLU A 258 -52.85 24.11 -24.45
CA GLU A 258 -52.14 25.29 -24.97
C GLU A 258 -50.68 25.30 -24.49
N ALA A 259 -49.74 25.58 -25.39
CA ALA A 259 -48.33 25.76 -25.03
C ALA A 259 -48.12 27.08 -24.27
N LYS A 260 -47.47 27.05 -23.11
CA LYS A 260 -47.13 28.27 -22.35
C LYS A 260 -45.89 28.95 -22.96
N PRO A 261 -45.86 30.30 -22.99
CA PRO A 261 -44.64 31.02 -23.35
C PRO A 261 -43.49 30.69 -22.39
N HIS A 262 -42.26 30.68 -22.92
CA HIS A 262 -41.02 30.42 -22.17
C HIS A 262 -40.89 29.02 -21.55
N THR A 263 -41.69 28.04 -21.98
CA THR A 263 -41.52 26.61 -21.64
C THR A 263 -41.06 25.82 -22.87
N GLU A 264 -40.73 24.54 -22.69
CA GLU A 264 -40.37 23.63 -23.79
C GLU A 264 -41.48 23.56 -24.85
N ALA A 265 -42.73 23.35 -24.42
CA ALA A 265 -43.90 23.39 -25.30
C ALA A 265 -43.99 24.68 -26.10
N GLY A 266 -43.71 25.83 -25.48
CA GLY A 266 -43.70 27.13 -26.16
C GLY A 266 -42.59 27.22 -27.20
N ARG A 267 -41.38 26.74 -26.88
CA ARG A 267 -40.24 26.71 -27.80
C ARG A 267 -40.47 25.76 -28.98
N LEU A 268 -41.04 24.58 -28.73
CA LEU A 268 -41.43 23.64 -29.79
C LEU A 268 -42.50 24.24 -30.72
N GLN A 269 -43.47 24.95 -30.15
CA GLN A 269 -44.46 25.67 -30.95
C GLN A 269 -43.82 26.78 -31.80
N ASP A 270 -42.89 27.55 -31.23
CA ASP A 270 -42.16 28.59 -31.97
C ASP A 270 -41.28 27.99 -33.09
N PHE A 271 -40.62 26.85 -32.84
CA PHE A 271 -39.94 26.08 -33.86
C PHE A 271 -40.88 25.64 -34.99
N GLY A 272 -42.06 25.11 -34.65
CA GLY A 272 -43.07 24.79 -35.65
C GLY A 272 -43.46 25.99 -36.53
N LYS A 273 -43.58 27.19 -35.94
CA LYS A 273 -43.97 28.40 -36.66
C LYS A 273 -42.86 29.00 -37.51
N TYR A 274 -41.63 29.04 -37.02
CA TYR A 274 -40.53 29.81 -37.62
C TYR A 274 -39.33 28.96 -38.06
N GLY A 275 -39.38 27.64 -37.90
CA GLY A 275 -38.33 26.69 -38.25
C GLY A 275 -37.10 26.77 -37.33
N PHE A 276 -35.97 26.22 -37.80
CA PHE A 276 -34.71 26.14 -37.06
C PHE A 276 -34.19 27.50 -36.58
N SER A 277 -34.49 28.59 -37.30
CA SER A 277 -34.14 29.96 -36.86
C SER A 277 -34.72 30.38 -35.50
N ALA A 278 -35.77 29.70 -35.02
CA ALA A 278 -36.36 29.92 -33.70
C ALA A 278 -35.50 29.35 -32.56
N LEU A 279 -34.74 28.29 -32.85
CA LEU A 279 -33.87 27.63 -31.89
C LEU A 279 -32.60 28.45 -31.68
N LYS A 280 -32.07 28.40 -30.46
CA LYS A 280 -30.87 29.15 -30.02
C LYS A 280 -30.05 28.22 -29.15
N GLY A 281 -28.72 28.29 -29.25
CA GLY A 281 -27.82 27.32 -28.61
C GLY A 281 -27.34 26.27 -29.63
N GLU A 282 -26.20 25.66 -29.35
CA GLU A 282 -25.55 24.67 -30.21
C GLU A 282 -25.42 23.37 -29.42
N MET A 283 -25.95 22.27 -29.95
CA MET A 283 -25.75 20.94 -29.39
C MET A 283 -24.34 20.45 -29.71
N ILE A 284 -23.68 19.88 -28.71
CA ILE A 284 -22.37 19.28 -28.89
C ILE A 284 -22.57 17.81 -29.24
N ASN A 285 -22.06 17.38 -30.38
CA ASN A 285 -22.03 15.95 -30.71
C ASN A 285 -20.93 15.24 -29.88
N PRO A 286 -21.28 14.33 -28.95
CA PRO A 286 -20.30 13.61 -28.12
C PRO A 286 -19.25 12.84 -28.93
N ASP A 287 -19.59 12.36 -30.14
CA ASP A 287 -18.67 11.61 -30.99
C ASP A 287 -17.48 12.47 -31.50
N THR A 288 -17.64 13.80 -31.49
CA THR A 288 -16.61 14.73 -31.96
C THR A 288 -15.69 15.23 -30.84
N VAL A 289 -16.07 15.02 -29.59
CA VAL A 289 -15.37 15.56 -28.42
C VAL A 289 -13.94 15.04 -28.34
N GLY A 290 -13.70 13.76 -28.66
CA GLY A 290 -12.37 13.16 -28.59
C GLY A 290 -11.30 13.87 -29.44
N GLY A 291 -11.70 14.57 -30.51
CA GLY A 291 -10.83 15.36 -31.37
C GLY A 291 -10.63 16.83 -30.96
N ASN A 292 -11.31 17.30 -29.92
CA ASN A 292 -11.28 18.69 -29.47
C ASN A 292 -10.00 18.99 -28.67
N LYS A 293 -9.14 19.85 -29.20
CA LYS A 293 -7.84 20.18 -28.59
C LYS A 293 -7.99 21.03 -27.33
N GLU A 294 -8.90 22.00 -27.35
CA GLU A 294 -9.15 22.89 -26.22
C GLU A 294 -9.70 22.10 -25.02
N ALA A 295 -10.62 21.17 -25.27
CA ALA A 295 -11.15 20.27 -24.24
C ALA A 295 -10.04 19.36 -23.67
N ARG A 296 -9.17 18.83 -24.54
CA ARG A 296 -8.00 18.05 -24.12
C ARG A 296 -7.04 18.84 -23.24
N GLU A 297 -6.67 20.05 -23.65
CA GLU A 297 -5.79 20.92 -22.86
C GLU A 297 -6.40 21.26 -21.49
N ALA A 298 -7.71 21.53 -21.43
CA ALA A 298 -8.40 21.80 -20.17
C ALA A 298 -8.45 20.56 -19.26
N ALA A 299 -8.72 19.38 -19.81
CA ALA A 299 -8.73 18.12 -19.08
C ALA A 299 -7.33 17.78 -18.51
N GLU A 300 -6.29 17.86 -19.34
CA GLU A 300 -4.91 17.58 -18.93
C GLU A 300 -4.45 18.56 -17.84
N LYS A 301 -4.84 19.84 -17.91
CA LYS A 301 -4.58 20.83 -16.86
C LYS A 301 -5.29 20.49 -15.54
N ALA A 302 -6.48 19.91 -15.60
CA ALA A 302 -7.21 19.41 -14.43
C ALA A 302 -6.70 18.03 -13.94
N GLY A 303 -5.64 17.49 -14.55
CA GLY A 303 -5.07 16.19 -14.21
C GLY A 303 -5.84 14.99 -14.75
N ILE A 304 -6.79 15.22 -15.67
CA ILE A 304 -7.56 14.16 -16.34
C ILE A 304 -6.78 13.67 -17.55
N LYS A 305 -6.49 12.36 -17.59
CA LYS A 305 -5.87 11.71 -18.73
C LYS A 305 -6.87 11.60 -19.86
N TRP A 306 -6.52 12.16 -21.02
CA TRP A 306 -7.42 12.22 -22.18
C TRP A 306 -7.65 10.85 -22.83
N GLU A 307 -6.61 10.03 -22.92
CA GLU A 307 -6.65 8.71 -23.56
C GLU A 307 -6.34 7.62 -22.54
N LEU A 308 -6.89 6.44 -22.79
CA LEU A 308 -6.60 5.23 -22.03
C LEU A 308 -5.09 4.89 -22.15
N PRO A 309 -4.41 4.44 -21.08
CA PRO A 309 -3.02 3.98 -21.17
C PRO A 309 -2.81 2.90 -22.24
N GLU A 310 -1.65 2.89 -22.91
CA GLU A 310 -1.36 1.96 -24.02
C GLU A 310 -1.45 0.47 -23.64
N ASP A 311 -1.29 0.14 -22.37
CA ASP A 311 -1.35 -1.20 -21.79
C ASP A 311 -2.76 -1.61 -21.33
N ASP A 312 -3.67 -0.65 -21.13
CA ASP A 312 -5.07 -0.93 -20.84
C ASP A 312 -5.80 -1.32 -22.15
N LYS A 313 -6.59 -2.38 -22.08
CA LYS A 313 -7.30 -3.01 -23.21
C LYS A 313 -8.79 -3.14 -22.97
N ARG A 314 -9.30 -2.58 -21.87
CA ARG A 314 -10.72 -2.61 -21.53
C ARG A 314 -11.52 -1.85 -22.58
N SER A 315 -12.68 -2.40 -22.93
CA SER A 315 -13.67 -1.71 -23.76
C SER A 315 -14.42 -0.66 -22.94
N ALA A 316 -15.17 0.24 -23.61
CA ALA A 316 -16.07 1.18 -22.93
C ALA A 316 -17.02 0.46 -21.97
N GLN A 317 -17.55 -0.69 -22.38
CA GLN A 317 -18.45 -1.49 -21.56
C GLN A 317 -17.76 -2.10 -20.34
N ASP A 318 -16.52 -2.61 -20.49
CA ASP A 318 -15.75 -3.13 -19.35
C ASP A 318 -15.49 -2.02 -18.33
N ILE A 319 -15.10 -0.81 -18.79
CA ILE A 319 -14.87 0.35 -17.92
C ILE A 319 -16.15 0.77 -17.18
N ILE A 320 -17.30 0.78 -17.89
CA ILE A 320 -18.60 1.07 -17.27
C ILE A 320 -18.96 0.00 -16.25
N ASP A 321 -18.79 -1.28 -16.58
CA ASP A 321 -19.16 -2.38 -15.69
C ASP A 321 -18.30 -2.43 -14.42
N ASP A 322 -17.04 -2.06 -14.52
CA ASP A 322 -16.08 -1.94 -13.42
C ASP A 322 -16.33 -0.70 -12.54
N ASN A 323 -17.11 0.30 -13.02
CA ASN A 323 -17.39 1.53 -12.28
C ASN A 323 -18.89 1.64 -11.91
N PRO A 324 -19.28 1.29 -10.67
CA PRO A 324 -20.68 1.34 -10.25
C PRO A 324 -21.35 2.70 -10.40
N VAL A 325 -20.61 3.81 -10.21
CA VAL A 325 -21.15 5.17 -10.32
C VAL A 325 -21.52 5.48 -11.77
N LEU A 326 -20.61 5.23 -12.71
CA LEU A 326 -20.86 5.45 -14.14
C LEU A 326 -21.97 4.52 -14.66
N LYS A 327 -21.94 3.24 -14.24
CA LYS A 327 -22.96 2.24 -14.57
C LYS A 327 -24.36 2.64 -14.15
N ASN A 328 -24.49 3.19 -12.95
CA ASN A 328 -25.78 3.56 -12.36
C ASN A 328 -26.14 5.05 -12.61
N LEU A 329 -25.35 5.76 -13.41
CA LEU A 329 -25.56 7.18 -13.67
C LEU A 329 -26.87 7.40 -14.43
N GLY A 330 -27.87 7.93 -13.73
CA GLY A 330 -29.11 8.40 -14.33
C GLY A 330 -28.96 9.77 -14.97
N ASN A 331 -29.97 10.19 -15.75
CA ASN A 331 -29.98 11.48 -16.44
C ASN A 331 -30.84 12.55 -15.75
N GLN A 332 -31.03 12.45 -14.43
CA GLN A 332 -31.80 13.46 -13.69
C GLN A 332 -31.12 14.82 -13.82
N SER A 333 -31.86 15.86 -14.20
CA SER A 333 -31.29 17.19 -14.44
C SER A 333 -30.26 17.25 -15.57
N GLY A 334 -30.33 16.31 -16.53
CA GLY A 334 -29.48 16.28 -17.73
C GLY A 334 -28.01 15.92 -17.50
N ILE A 335 -27.62 15.55 -16.28
CA ILE A 335 -26.20 15.39 -15.92
C ILE A 335 -25.45 14.32 -16.71
N LYS A 336 -26.14 13.27 -17.19
CA LYS A 336 -25.51 12.20 -17.98
C LYS A 336 -25.15 12.71 -19.37
N ASP A 337 -26.07 13.44 -20.00
CA ASP A 337 -25.85 14.00 -21.34
C ASP A 337 -24.83 15.12 -21.28
N MET A 338 -24.93 16.01 -20.28
CA MET A 338 -23.93 17.06 -20.07
C MET A 338 -22.52 16.48 -19.80
N LEU A 339 -22.42 15.30 -19.16
CA LEU A 339 -21.14 14.61 -19.03
C LEU A 339 -20.62 14.15 -20.40
N LYS A 340 -21.46 13.51 -21.22
CA LYS A 340 -21.10 13.08 -22.59
C LYS A 340 -20.63 14.23 -23.47
N GLU A 341 -21.26 15.40 -23.36
CA GLU A 341 -20.85 16.60 -24.11
C GLU A 341 -19.46 17.14 -23.75
N ARG A 342 -18.94 16.76 -22.57
CA ARG A 342 -17.60 17.18 -22.11
C ARG A 342 -16.55 16.10 -22.28
N VAL A 343 -16.91 14.83 -22.16
CA VAL A 343 -15.95 13.71 -22.18
C VAL A 343 -16.04 12.83 -23.44
N GLY A 344 -17.09 12.98 -24.23
CA GLY A 344 -17.43 12.14 -25.39
C GLY A 344 -18.44 11.04 -25.07
N ASP A 345 -18.87 10.28 -26.09
CA ASP A 345 -19.83 9.17 -25.91
C ASP A 345 -19.19 7.99 -25.17
N PHE A 346 -19.18 8.07 -23.84
CA PHE A 346 -18.59 7.04 -22.98
C PHE A 346 -19.26 5.67 -23.07
N GLU A 347 -20.43 5.55 -23.71
CA GLU A 347 -21.09 4.26 -23.91
C GLU A 347 -20.50 3.47 -25.09
N LYS A 348 -19.72 4.13 -25.96
CA LYS A 348 -19.15 3.53 -27.17
C LYS A 348 -17.64 3.74 -27.30
N ASP A 349 -17.12 4.84 -26.77
CA ASP A 349 -15.69 5.18 -26.78
C ASP A 349 -15.04 4.87 -25.43
N ALA A 350 -14.03 3.98 -25.43
CA ALA A 350 -13.30 3.59 -24.24
C ALA A 350 -12.50 4.75 -23.64
N ASP A 351 -11.97 5.65 -24.47
CA ASP A 351 -11.28 6.83 -23.98
C ASP A 351 -12.28 7.80 -23.32
N ALA A 352 -13.49 7.92 -23.86
CA ALA A 352 -14.56 8.71 -23.26
C ALA A 352 -15.02 8.12 -21.92
N ALA A 353 -15.18 6.80 -21.83
CA ALA A 353 -15.48 6.10 -20.58
C ALA A 353 -14.38 6.36 -19.54
N TYR A 354 -13.12 6.29 -19.96
CA TYR A 354 -11.99 6.55 -19.08
C TYR A 354 -11.94 8.01 -18.58
N ARG A 355 -12.22 8.99 -19.45
CA ARG A 355 -12.37 10.39 -19.04
C ARG A 355 -13.55 10.57 -18.08
N ALA A 356 -14.68 9.93 -18.36
CA ALA A 356 -15.90 10.01 -17.55
C ALA A 356 -15.66 9.51 -16.11
N ILE A 357 -15.02 8.34 -15.93
CA ILE A 357 -14.75 7.81 -14.59
C ILE A 357 -13.84 8.75 -13.79
N GLN A 358 -12.82 9.35 -14.42
CA GLN A 358 -11.91 10.29 -13.75
C GLN A 358 -12.65 11.55 -13.26
N VAL A 359 -13.61 12.04 -14.06
CA VAL A 359 -14.46 13.18 -13.69
C VAL A 359 -15.39 12.82 -12.54
N LEU A 360 -16.05 11.65 -12.60
CA LEU A 360 -16.94 11.19 -11.54
C LEU A 360 -16.19 11.01 -10.22
N ASP A 361 -15.03 10.36 -10.26
CA ASP A 361 -14.15 10.21 -9.10
C ASP A 361 -13.79 11.55 -8.49
N ARG A 362 -13.47 12.51 -9.34
CA ARG A 362 -13.14 13.85 -8.88
C ARG A 362 -14.31 14.49 -8.14
N ILE A 363 -15.53 14.28 -8.63
CA ILE A 363 -16.76 14.85 -8.08
C ILE A 363 -17.19 14.16 -6.78
N THR A 364 -17.03 12.84 -6.68
CA THR A 364 -17.47 12.06 -5.51
C THR A 364 -16.44 12.07 -4.38
N MET A 365 -15.14 12.18 -4.71
CA MET A 365 -14.09 12.15 -3.70
C MET A 365 -13.76 13.52 -3.11
N TYR A 366 -13.95 14.60 -3.86
CA TYR A 366 -13.51 15.93 -3.46
C TYR A 366 -14.64 16.95 -3.38
N ASP A 367 -14.56 17.85 -2.40
CA ASP A 367 -15.44 19.01 -2.32
C ASP A 367 -15.08 20.09 -3.36
N ASP A 368 -15.83 21.19 -3.40
CA ASP A 368 -15.61 22.32 -4.31
C ASP A 368 -14.27 23.05 -4.12
N LYS A 369 -13.52 22.72 -3.05
CA LYS A 369 -12.21 23.26 -2.73
C LYS A 369 -11.08 22.25 -2.92
N GLY A 370 -11.39 21.03 -3.34
CA GLY A 370 -10.41 19.96 -3.54
C GLY A 370 -10.00 19.24 -2.25
N ASN A 371 -10.76 19.36 -1.16
CA ASN A 371 -10.56 18.55 0.04
C ASN A 371 -11.26 17.20 -0.14
N ALA A 372 -10.64 16.12 0.34
CA ALA A 372 -11.30 14.83 0.38
C ALA A 372 -12.59 14.90 1.22
N GLN A 373 -13.63 14.21 0.76
CA GLN A 373 -14.89 14.12 1.49
C GLN A 373 -14.85 13.00 2.53
N TYR A 374 -15.63 13.17 3.60
CA TYR A 374 -15.68 12.25 4.74
C TYR A 374 -17.13 11.81 5.04
N GLY A 375 -17.31 10.57 5.49
CA GLY A 375 -18.62 10.01 5.88
C GLY A 375 -19.10 8.83 5.03
N GLY A 376 -20.12 8.12 5.54
CA GLY A 376 -20.59 6.85 4.95
C GLY A 376 -21.30 6.95 3.59
N ASP A 377 -21.68 8.16 3.16
CA ASP A 377 -22.30 8.39 1.86
C ASP A 377 -21.26 8.77 0.78
N VAL A 378 -19.99 8.98 1.14
CA VAL A 378 -18.93 9.42 0.20
C VAL A 378 -18.54 8.33 -0.78
N SER A 379 -18.51 8.65 -2.08
CA SER A 379 -18.08 7.74 -3.14
C SER A 379 -18.75 6.37 -3.09
N ASN A 380 -20.05 6.36 -2.78
CA ASN A 380 -20.90 5.19 -2.91
C ASN A 380 -21.16 4.85 -4.39
N THR A 381 -22.08 3.93 -4.68
CA THR A 381 -22.33 3.46 -6.06
C THR A 381 -23.23 4.40 -6.89
N SER A 382 -23.45 5.65 -6.47
CA SER A 382 -24.35 6.62 -7.11
C SER A 382 -23.90 8.07 -6.90
N ILE A 383 -24.47 9.00 -7.70
CA ILE A 383 -24.28 10.45 -7.51
C ILE A 383 -25.36 10.99 -6.58
N ASP A 384 -24.92 11.58 -5.47
CA ASP A 384 -25.81 12.10 -4.44
C ASP A 384 -26.15 13.58 -4.58
N GLY A 385 -27.26 13.96 -3.94
CA GLY A 385 -27.65 15.36 -3.79
C GLY A 385 -28.76 15.83 -4.72
N PHE A 386 -29.48 14.91 -5.35
CA PHE A 386 -30.74 15.24 -6.01
C PHE A 386 -31.86 15.58 -4.99
N THR A 387 -32.83 16.41 -5.40
CA THR A 387 -34.11 16.59 -4.70
C THR A 387 -35.08 15.45 -5.07
N ASN A 388 -36.21 15.37 -4.37
CA ASN A 388 -37.30 14.46 -4.77
C ASN A 388 -37.90 14.81 -6.14
N SER A 389 -37.68 16.04 -6.63
CA SER A 389 -38.07 16.47 -7.98
C SER A 389 -36.99 16.18 -9.03
N GLY A 390 -35.85 15.58 -8.65
CA GLY A 390 -34.75 15.30 -9.58
C GLY A 390 -33.81 16.49 -9.83
N GLU A 391 -33.93 17.58 -9.09
CA GLU A 391 -33.04 18.75 -9.23
C GLU A 391 -31.72 18.52 -8.49
N ALA A 392 -30.60 18.84 -9.14
CA ALA A 392 -29.29 18.83 -8.51
C ALA A 392 -29.17 19.96 -7.45
N LYS A 393 -28.85 19.62 -6.20
CA LYS A 393 -28.64 20.64 -5.15
C LYS A 393 -27.24 21.23 -5.25
N HIS A 394 -27.15 22.56 -5.21
CA HIS A 394 -25.86 23.25 -5.17
C HIS A 394 -24.97 22.79 -4.01
N GLY A 395 -23.67 22.58 -4.27
CA GLY A 395 -22.68 22.12 -3.28
C GLY A 395 -22.68 20.61 -3.03
N THR A 396 -23.56 19.83 -3.66
CA THR A 396 -23.57 18.36 -3.61
C THR A 396 -22.85 17.75 -4.82
N GLU A 397 -22.66 16.42 -4.86
CA GLU A 397 -22.07 15.73 -6.01
C GLU A 397 -22.86 16.00 -7.31
N ALA A 398 -24.19 15.86 -7.26
CA ALA A 398 -25.08 16.19 -8.37
C ALA A 398 -24.90 17.64 -8.84
N GLY A 399 -24.80 18.59 -7.90
CA GLY A 399 -24.59 20.00 -8.20
C GLY A 399 -23.23 20.25 -8.87
N ARG A 400 -22.17 19.61 -8.40
CA ARG A 400 -20.83 19.73 -8.99
C ARG A 400 -20.75 19.08 -10.38
N LEU A 401 -21.42 17.95 -10.58
CA LEU A 401 -21.51 17.32 -11.91
C LEU A 401 -22.29 18.18 -12.91
N GLN A 402 -23.36 18.83 -12.45
CA GLN A 402 -24.08 19.81 -13.27
C GLN A 402 -23.21 21.04 -13.60
N ASP A 403 -22.45 21.56 -12.64
CA ASP A 403 -21.51 22.67 -12.88
C ASP A 403 -20.40 22.27 -13.87
N PHE A 404 -19.85 21.05 -13.75
CA PHE A 404 -18.90 20.48 -14.72
C PHE A 404 -19.53 20.37 -16.11
N GLY A 405 -20.74 19.85 -16.21
CA GLY A 405 -21.47 19.78 -17.46
C GLY A 405 -21.58 21.15 -18.14
N LYS A 406 -21.83 22.20 -17.35
CA LYS A 406 -22.05 23.55 -17.88
C LYS A 406 -20.78 24.30 -18.26
N TYR A 407 -19.72 24.13 -17.48
CA TYR A 407 -18.52 24.98 -17.58
C TYR A 407 -17.25 24.19 -17.93
N GLY A 408 -17.31 22.87 -18.01
CA GLY A 408 -16.23 21.98 -18.42
C GLY A 408 -15.18 21.71 -17.32
N PHE A 409 -14.02 21.23 -17.74
CA PHE A 409 -12.94 20.77 -16.85
C PHE A 409 -12.40 21.84 -15.90
N GLU A 410 -12.57 23.13 -16.21
CA GLU A 410 -12.09 24.23 -15.36
C GLU A 410 -12.83 24.33 -14.01
N THR A 411 -13.98 23.67 -13.84
CA THR A 411 -14.68 23.63 -12.55
C THR A 411 -14.27 22.49 -11.66
N LEU A 412 -13.49 21.53 -12.18
CA LEU A 412 -12.94 20.49 -11.34
C LEU A 412 -11.94 21.14 -10.39
N PRO A 413 -12.05 20.92 -9.07
CA PRO A 413 -11.11 21.51 -8.12
C PRO A 413 -9.70 21.00 -8.41
N ASP A 414 -8.66 21.75 -8.07
CA ASP A 414 -7.30 21.19 -8.07
C ASP A 414 -7.19 20.12 -6.98
N VAL A 415 -6.53 18.98 -7.24
CA VAL A 415 -6.31 17.99 -6.16
C VAL A 415 -5.32 18.66 -5.22
N LYS A 416 -5.63 18.64 -3.93
CA LYS A 416 -4.67 19.04 -2.91
C LYS A 416 -3.38 18.24 -3.10
N LYS A 417 -2.26 18.94 -3.23
CA LYS A 417 -0.96 18.27 -3.34
C LYS A 417 -0.70 17.45 -2.08
N THR A 418 0.06 16.37 -2.24
CA THR A 418 0.50 15.50 -1.14
C THR A 418 1.20 16.27 -0.03
N GLU A 419 1.99 17.29 -0.38
CA GLU A 419 2.68 18.16 0.58
C GLU A 419 1.71 19.05 1.39
N ASP A 420 0.49 19.21 0.90
CA ASP A 420 -0.55 20.04 1.52
C ASP A 420 -1.48 19.27 2.46
N ILE A 421 -1.36 17.94 2.54
CA ILE A 421 -2.10 17.09 3.48
C ILE A 421 -1.81 17.52 4.93
N GLY A 422 -2.88 17.70 5.73
CA GLY A 422 -2.77 18.30 7.06
C GLY A 422 -1.93 17.46 8.03
N SER A 423 -2.18 16.14 8.05
CA SER A 423 -1.46 15.19 8.89
C SER A 423 0.03 15.09 8.52
N TYR A 424 0.36 15.16 7.23
CA TYR A 424 1.76 15.19 6.78
C TYR A 424 2.47 16.48 7.17
N LYS A 425 1.80 17.64 7.02
CA LYS A 425 2.33 18.93 7.50
C LYS A 425 2.59 18.93 9.00
N ASP A 426 1.70 18.33 9.78
CA ASP A 426 1.88 18.20 11.23
C ASP A 426 3.08 17.32 11.56
N PHE A 427 3.26 16.20 10.84
CA PHE A 427 4.46 15.36 10.96
C PHE A 427 5.74 16.14 10.65
N LEU A 428 5.80 16.86 9.51
CA LEU A 428 6.98 17.65 9.13
C LEU A 428 7.29 18.76 10.14
N LYS A 429 6.26 19.38 10.72
CA LYS A 429 6.42 20.42 11.73
C LYS A 429 6.92 19.86 13.07
N ALA A 430 6.47 18.66 13.44
CA ALA A 430 6.92 17.98 14.66
C ALA A 430 8.34 17.43 14.51
N ASN A 431 8.73 17.04 13.29
CA ASN A 431 10.01 16.39 12.98
C ASN A 431 10.76 17.15 11.86
N PRO A 432 11.23 18.38 12.11
CA PRO A 432 11.85 19.22 11.07
C PRO A 432 13.15 18.63 10.50
N ASP A 433 13.82 17.75 11.25
CA ASP A 433 15.08 17.11 10.88
C ASP A 433 14.89 15.71 10.29
N ALA A 434 13.64 15.28 10.03
CA ALA A 434 13.38 13.96 9.46
C ALA A 434 14.06 13.77 8.09
N ASP A 435 14.63 12.59 7.88
CA ASP A 435 15.28 12.23 6.62
C ASP A 435 14.23 11.93 5.52
N GLU A 436 14.68 11.81 4.27
CA GLU A 436 13.79 11.65 3.11
C GLU A 436 13.04 10.31 3.10
N THR A 437 13.66 9.22 3.60
CA THR A 437 13.00 7.92 3.75
C THR A 437 11.86 8.02 4.75
N SER A 438 12.14 8.58 5.94
CA SER A 438 11.11 8.80 6.98
C SER A 438 9.96 9.68 6.49
N LYS A 439 10.27 10.78 5.81
CA LYS A 439 9.28 11.67 5.19
C LYS A 439 8.40 10.93 4.18
N THR A 440 8.98 10.09 3.33
CA THR A 440 8.26 9.37 2.29
C THR A 440 7.29 8.34 2.88
N ILE A 441 7.72 7.57 3.89
CA ILE A 441 6.84 6.61 4.57
C ILE A 441 5.70 7.35 5.29
N ALA A 442 5.99 8.46 5.98
CA ALA A 442 4.96 9.30 6.61
C ALA A 442 3.99 9.91 5.58
N LYS A 443 4.50 10.33 4.42
CA LYS A 443 3.70 10.84 3.29
C LYS A 443 2.71 9.78 2.80
N TYR A 444 3.16 8.53 2.60
CA TYR A 444 2.28 7.45 2.17
C TYR A 444 1.14 7.20 3.16
N ALA A 445 1.43 7.14 4.46
CA ALA A 445 0.35 6.95 5.45
C ALA A 445 -0.61 8.16 5.49
N ALA A 446 -0.10 9.38 5.31
CA ALA A 446 -0.94 10.56 5.25
C ALA A 446 -1.88 10.55 4.04
N ILE A 447 -1.42 10.01 2.90
CA ILE A 447 -2.24 9.83 1.70
C ILE A 447 -3.37 8.82 1.95
N ILE A 448 -3.08 7.66 2.55
CA ILE A 448 -4.13 6.68 2.90
C ILE A 448 -5.12 7.32 3.89
N GLY A 449 -4.63 8.05 4.89
CA GLY A 449 -5.49 8.71 5.89
C GLY A 449 -6.40 9.80 5.31
N GLU A 450 -5.90 10.64 4.39
CA GLU A 450 -6.71 11.67 3.73
C GLU A 450 -7.78 11.06 2.81
N ASN A 451 -7.50 9.90 2.19
CA ASN A 451 -8.41 9.24 1.25
C ASN A 451 -9.16 8.04 1.88
N TYR A 452 -9.13 7.88 3.21
CA TYR A 452 -9.64 6.70 3.91
C TYR A 452 -11.12 6.38 3.57
N ASP A 453 -12.01 7.37 3.72
CA ASP A 453 -13.44 7.19 3.45
C ASP A 453 -13.72 6.97 1.96
N ALA A 454 -12.93 7.58 1.07
CA ALA A 454 -13.05 7.40 -0.37
C ALA A 454 -12.65 5.97 -0.80
N ILE A 455 -11.58 5.43 -0.22
CA ILE A 455 -11.16 4.03 -0.44
C ILE A 455 -12.26 3.09 0.04
N LYS A 456 -12.76 3.32 1.25
CA LYS A 456 -13.82 2.51 1.86
C LYS A 456 -15.11 2.50 1.03
N GLY A 457 -15.57 3.69 0.61
CA GLY A 457 -16.80 3.84 -0.18
C GLY A 457 -16.73 3.09 -1.52
N LYS A 458 -15.60 3.20 -2.21
CA LYS A 458 -15.40 2.55 -3.52
C LYS A 458 -15.23 1.03 -3.44
N THR A 459 -14.50 0.56 -2.44
CA THR A 459 -14.24 -0.88 -2.27
C THR A 459 -15.46 -1.61 -1.72
N GLY A 460 -16.38 -0.87 -1.08
CA GLY A 460 -17.55 -1.43 -0.41
C GLY A 460 -17.21 -2.07 0.93
N ALA A 461 -16.13 -1.62 1.59
CA ALA A 461 -15.66 -2.22 2.83
C ALA A 461 -16.65 -2.00 3.99
N ASP A 462 -17.13 -3.10 4.57
CA ASP A 462 -18.09 -3.16 5.68
C ASP A 462 -17.39 -2.89 7.03
N GLY A 463 -16.80 -1.70 7.21
CA GLY A 463 -16.14 -1.35 8.48
C GLY A 463 -14.83 -0.61 8.31
N ASN A 464 -13.74 -1.19 8.80
CA ASN A 464 -12.39 -0.68 8.62
C ASN A 464 -11.81 -1.15 7.27
N LEU A 465 -10.71 -0.54 6.83
CA LEU A 465 -10.05 -0.97 5.59
C LEU A 465 -9.20 -2.22 5.84
N THR A 466 -9.16 -3.12 4.87
CA THR A 466 -8.24 -4.27 4.83
C THR A 466 -7.14 -4.04 3.78
N ALA A 467 -6.07 -4.85 3.81
CA ALA A 467 -5.04 -4.81 2.77
C ALA A 467 -5.60 -5.12 1.38
N ASP A 468 -6.60 -6.00 1.30
CA ASP A 468 -7.28 -6.35 0.05
C ASP A 468 -8.12 -5.18 -0.48
N ASP A 469 -8.71 -4.35 0.40
CA ASP A 469 -9.39 -3.12 -0.03
C ASP A 469 -8.42 -2.13 -0.66
N LEU A 470 -7.20 -1.99 -0.11
CA LEU A 470 -6.17 -1.12 -0.69
C LEU A 470 -5.75 -1.62 -2.09
N LYS A 471 -5.56 -2.94 -2.27
CA LYS A 471 -5.24 -3.56 -3.57
C LYS A 471 -6.39 -3.39 -4.56
N LYS A 472 -7.61 -3.69 -4.14
CA LYS A 472 -8.82 -3.53 -4.96
C LYS A 472 -8.96 -2.09 -5.43
N TYR A 473 -8.77 -1.11 -4.54
CA TYR A 473 -8.82 0.29 -4.92
C TYR A 473 -7.72 0.65 -5.94
N LEU A 474 -6.49 0.16 -5.74
CA LEU A 474 -5.41 0.38 -6.71
C LEU A 474 -5.77 -0.18 -8.11
N ASP A 475 -6.29 -1.40 -8.16
CA ASP A 475 -6.64 -2.11 -9.40
C ASP A 475 -7.81 -1.42 -10.14
N GLU A 476 -8.82 -0.98 -9.39
CA GLU A 476 -10.02 -0.34 -9.94
C GLU A 476 -9.79 1.14 -10.31
N ASN A 477 -8.68 1.75 -9.85
CA ASN A 477 -8.42 3.18 -10.01
C ASN A 477 -7.02 3.50 -10.57
N PRO A 478 -6.64 3.01 -11.76
CA PRO A 478 -5.32 3.22 -12.36
C PRO A 478 -5.00 4.70 -12.70
N GLN A 479 -6.00 5.58 -12.65
CA GLN A 479 -5.90 7.02 -12.91
C GLN A 479 -5.29 7.83 -11.77
N ILE A 480 -5.22 7.30 -10.54
CA ILE A 480 -4.73 8.03 -9.36
C ILE A 480 -3.24 8.43 -9.51
N SER A 481 -2.80 9.40 -8.71
CA SER A 481 -1.42 9.91 -8.76
C SER A 481 -0.40 8.84 -8.41
N ASP A 482 0.82 8.95 -8.95
CA ASP A 482 1.90 7.98 -8.70
C ASP A 482 2.19 7.86 -7.20
N ASP A 483 2.22 8.97 -6.45
CA ASP A 483 2.38 8.96 -4.99
C ASP A 483 1.27 8.17 -4.27
N PHE A 484 0.03 8.22 -4.78
CA PHE A 484 -1.08 7.47 -4.19
C PHE A 484 -0.99 5.98 -4.55
N LYS A 485 -0.61 5.65 -5.78
CA LYS A 485 -0.32 4.25 -6.17
C LYS A 485 0.76 3.65 -5.30
N GLU A 486 1.86 4.40 -5.12
CA GLU A 486 2.95 3.98 -4.27
C GLU A 486 2.50 3.81 -2.82
N ALA A 487 1.68 4.72 -2.28
CA ALA A 487 1.12 4.57 -0.93
C ALA A 487 0.26 3.31 -0.79
N LEU A 488 -0.61 3.01 -1.76
CA LEU A 488 -1.44 1.79 -1.75
C LEU A 488 -0.60 0.53 -1.89
N ASN A 489 0.37 0.51 -2.82
CA ASN A 489 1.33 -0.59 -2.97
C ASN A 489 2.06 -0.86 -1.67
N PHE A 490 2.62 0.19 -1.05
CA PHE A 490 3.41 0.07 0.17
C PHE A 490 2.56 -0.44 1.34
N TRP A 491 1.42 0.20 1.61
CA TRP A 491 0.59 -0.15 2.77
C TRP A 491 -0.24 -1.41 2.57
N SER A 492 -0.45 -1.89 1.34
CA SER A 492 -1.12 -3.18 1.11
C SER A 492 -0.22 -4.41 1.33
N GLN A 493 1.08 -4.19 1.55
CA GLN A 493 2.00 -5.24 1.97
C GLN A 493 1.72 -5.69 3.40
N THR A 494 1.55 -6.99 3.64
CA THR A 494 1.16 -7.55 4.94
C THR A 494 2.00 -7.02 6.12
N GLY A 495 3.33 -6.98 5.97
CA GLY A 495 4.20 -6.51 7.03
C GLY A 495 4.18 -5.00 7.26
N ALA A 496 3.85 -4.19 6.24
CA ALA A 496 3.62 -2.75 6.43
C ALA A 496 2.24 -2.49 7.04
N PHE A 497 1.21 -3.17 6.51
CA PHE A 497 -0.19 -3.02 6.92
C PHE A 497 -0.39 -3.30 8.43
N THR A 498 0.20 -4.39 8.94
CA THR A 498 0.13 -4.77 10.36
C THR A 498 0.74 -3.72 11.31
N LYS A 499 1.66 -2.87 10.81
CA LYS A 499 2.21 -1.74 11.59
C LYS A 499 1.23 -0.57 11.71
N LEU A 500 0.28 -0.44 10.77
CA LEU A 500 -0.84 0.48 10.91
C LEU A 500 -1.89 -0.07 11.88
N GLU A 501 -2.36 -1.31 11.70
CA GLU A 501 -3.48 -1.90 12.46
C GLU A 501 -3.33 -1.79 13.98
N THR A 502 -2.12 -2.00 14.48
CA THR A 502 -1.86 -2.03 15.93
C THR A 502 -1.58 -0.65 16.52
N ALA A 503 -1.62 0.42 15.70
CA ALA A 503 -1.03 1.69 16.09
C ALA A 503 -1.82 2.46 17.15
N ALA A 504 -3.14 2.29 17.23
CA ALA A 504 -3.94 2.96 18.27
C ALA A 504 -3.75 2.34 19.67
N ASP A 505 -3.52 1.03 19.79
CA ASP A 505 -3.34 0.36 21.09
C ASP A 505 -2.42 -0.89 20.99
N PRO A 506 -1.11 -0.70 20.73
CA PRO A 506 -0.18 -1.80 20.39
C PRO A 506 0.11 -2.75 21.56
N LEU A 507 -0.30 -2.39 22.78
CA LEU A 507 -0.15 -3.21 23.98
C LEU A 507 -1.44 -3.93 24.37
N LYS A 508 -2.49 -3.80 23.56
CA LYS A 508 -3.82 -4.34 23.87
C LYS A 508 -4.35 -5.24 22.78
N PHE A 509 -4.14 -4.89 21.51
CA PHE A 509 -4.70 -5.60 20.38
C PHE A 509 -3.58 -6.25 19.55
N LYS A 510 -3.84 -7.48 19.12
CA LYS A 510 -3.07 -8.09 18.04
C LYS A 510 -3.56 -7.53 16.69
N PRO A 511 -2.75 -7.61 15.64
CA PRO A 511 -3.23 -7.36 14.28
C PRO A 511 -4.51 -8.17 14.01
N ASP A 512 -5.56 -7.50 13.56
CA ASP A 512 -6.88 -8.09 13.28
C ASP A 512 -7.23 -8.07 11.79
N GLY A 513 -6.33 -7.59 10.93
CA GLY A 513 -6.54 -7.46 9.49
C GLY A 513 -7.27 -6.18 9.08
N GLU A 514 -7.52 -5.27 10.04
CA GLU A 514 -8.33 -4.08 9.84
C GLU A 514 -7.59 -2.81 10.29
N VAL A 515 -7.54 -1.79 9.43
CA VAL A 515 -6.99 -0.47 9.74
C VAL A 515 -8.11 0.55 9.82
N SER A 516 -8.23 1.22 10.96
CA SER A 516 -9.13 2.37 11.14
C SER A 516 -8.45 3.70 10.78
N SER A 517 -9.23 4.76 10.61
CA SER A 517 -8.70 6.12 10.46
C SER A 517 -7.89 6.58 11.69
N ASP A 518 -8.28 6.13 12.88
CA ASP A 518 -7.59 6.45 14.13
C ASP A 518 -6.23 5.75 14.20
N ASP A 519 -6.11 4.53 13.67
CA ASP A 519 -4.84 3.80 13.57
C ASP A 519 -3.84 4.56 12.72
N ILE A 520 -4.23 5.01 11.52
CA ILE A 520 -3.35 5.79 10.63
C ILE A 520 -2.94 7.12 11.29
N SER A 521 -3.90 7.85 11.87
CA SER A 521 -3.62 9.12 12.53
C SER A 521 -2.69 8.94 13.75
N ASN A 522 -2.89 7.90 14.54
CA ASN A 522 -2.05 7.60 15.70
C ASN A 522 -0.66 7.16 15.26
N TRP A 523 -0.57 6.28 14.27
CA TRP A 523 0.71 5.85 13.69
C TRP A 523 1.55 7.05 13.23
N LEU A 524 0.96 7.97 12.45
CA LEU A 524 1.67 9.18 11.99
C LEU A 524 2.20 10.05 13.15
N LYS A 525 1.43 10.16 14.23
CA LYS A 525 1.76 11.03 15.37
C LYS A 525 2.79 10.41 16.28
N THR A 526 2.68 9.11 16.54
CA THR A 526 3.39 8.46 17.65
C THR A 526 4.35 7.36 17.21
N GLN A 527 4.32 6.87 15.96
CA GLN A 527 5.10 5.70 15.56
C GLN A 527 5.87 5.86 14.24
N ALA A 528 5.48 6.82 13.39
CA ALA A 528 6.15 7.06 12.12
C ALA A 528 7.65 7.32 12.34
N PRO A 529 8.53 6.76 11.49
CA PRO A 529 9.97 6.95 11.58
C PRO A 529 10.34 8.43 11.42
N LYS A 530 11.43 8.85 12.05
CA LYS A 530 11.84 10.26 12.15
C LYS A 530 13.30 10.50 11.76
N ASP A 531 14.05 9.43 11.50
CA ASP A 531 15.46 9.45 11.20
C ASP A 531 15.86 8.21 10.39
N ALA A 532 17.06 8.25 9.81
CA ALA A 532 17.53 7.22 8.91
C ALA A 532 17.51 5.81 9.55
N GLY A 533 17.83 5.71 10.84
CA GLY A 533 17.87 4.44 11.57
C GLY A 533 16.47 3.87 11.77
N SER A 534 15.54 4.66 12.31
CA SER A 534 14.15 4.23 12.48
C SER A 534 13.46 3.94 11.15
N GLY A 535 13.77 4.68 10.08
CA GLY A 535 13.23 4.46 8.73
C GLY A 535 13.64 3.11 8.12
N ILE A 536 14.94 2.77 8.16
CA ILE A 536 15.42 1.51 7.56
C ILE A 536 15.02 0.29 8.39
N ILE A 537 14.97 0.42 9.71
CA ILE A 537 14.46 -0.64 10.61
C ILE A 537 12.99 -0.89 10.31
N PHE A 538 12.17 0.17 10.22
CA PHE A 538 10.74 0.04 9.89
C PHE A 538 10.53 -0.68 8.55
N LEU A 539 11.30 -0.31 7.52
CA LEU A 539 11.19 -0.92 6.20
C LEU A 539 11.57 -2.42 6.24
N SER A 540 12.63 -2.74 6.96
CA SER A 540 13.10 -4.13 7.08
C SER A 540 12.13 -5.00 7.89
N ASP A 541 11.53 -4.43 8.94
CA ASP A 541 10.43 -5.04 9.69
C ASP A 541 9.23 -5.35 8.80
N ALA A 542 8.85 -4.39 7.92
CA ALA A 542 7.76 -4.59 6.97
C ALA A 542 8.06 -5.73 5.99
N ILE A 543 9.31 -5.86 5.53
CA ILE A 543 9.70 -6.93 4.62
C ILE A 543 9.75 -8.29 5.30
N ASN A 544 10.28 -8.36 6.52
CA ASN A 544 10.24 -9.60 7.30
C ASN A 544 8.80 -10.06 7.51
N GLY A 545 7.88 -9.13 7.80
CA GLY A 545 6.45 -9.43 7.91
C GLY A 545 5.84 -9.94 6.60
N ASN A 546 6.30 -9.47 5.43
CA ASN A 546 5.86 -10.00 4.14
C ASN A 546 6.35 -11.44 3.91
N VAL A 547 7.59 -11.76 4.29
CA VAL A 547 8.20 -13.08 4.07
C VAL A 547 7.49 -14.20 4.82
N THR A 548 6.91 -13.90 5.98
CA THR A 548 6.24 -14.91 6.83
C THR A 548 4.74 -14.71 6.95
N GLY A 549 4.18 -13.66 6.36
CA GLY A 549 2.79 -13.24 6.57
C GLY A 549 1.73 -14.22 6.06
N GLU A 550 2.08 -15.11 5.14
CA GLU A 550 1.17 -16.13 4.60
C GLU A 550 1.18 -17.44 5.41
N VAL A 551 2.08 -17.58 6.39
CA VAL A 551 2.24 -18.81 7.16
C VAL A 551 1.23 -18.87 8.30
N ASP A 552 0.43 -19.94 8.33
CA ASP A 552 -0.49 -20.22 9.44
C ASP A 552 0.26 -20.71 10.68
N THR A 553 0.61 -19.77 11.57
CA THR A 553 1.33 -20.06 12.82
C THR A 553 0.45 -20.65 13.93
N SER A 554 -0.87 -20.80 13.70
CA SER A 554 -1.80 -21.34 14.73
C SER A 554 -1.55 -22.82 15.04
N LYS A 555 -0.87 -23.52 14.14
CA LYS A 555 -0.49 -24.93 14.30
C LYS A 555 0.89 -25.14 14.94
N LEU A 556 1.69 -24.07 15.02
CA LEU A 556 3.03 -24.12 15.60
C LEU A 556 2.95 -24.18 17.12
N ASN A 557 3.89 -24.92 17.72
CA ASN A 557 3.98 -25.15 19.15
C ASN A 557 5.42 -25.54 19.53
N LYS A 558 5.66 -25.86 20.79
CA LYS A 558 7.00 -26.21 21.30
C LYS A 558 7.76 -27.30 20.53
N ASP A 559 7.08 -28.19 19.81
CA ASP A 559 7.71 -29.25 19.01
C ASP A 559 8.64 -28.67 17.93
N ILE A 560 8.48 -27.39 17.55
CA ILE A 560 9.38 -26.69 16.63
C ILE A 560 10.81 -26.54 17.18
N PHE A 561 10.98 -26.48 18.50
CA PHE A 561 12.29 -26.37 19.15
C PHE A 561 12.84 -27.75 19.53
N GLU A 562 11.97 -28.67 19.93
CA GLU A 562 12.36 -30.03 20.31
C GLU A 562 12.68 -30.91 19.09
N ASN A 563 11.99 -30.69 17.96
CA ASN A 563 12.10 -31.46 16.73
C ASN A 563 12.08 -30.55 15.47
N PRO A 564 13.04 -29.61 15.34
CA PRO A 564 13.05 -28.62 14.26
C PRO A 564 13.08 -29.22 12.84
N ASP A 565 13.60 -30.45 12.69
CA ASP A 565 13.65 -31.18 11.42
C ASP A 565 12.27 -31.54 10.83
N LYS A 566 11.18 -31.45 11.62
CA LYS A 566 9.81 -31.71 11.13
C LYS A 566 9.17 -30.50 10.45
N TYR A 567 9.76 -29.33 10.60
CA TYR A 567 9.20 -28.06 10.16
C TYR A 567 10.01 -27.50 8.99
N SER A 568 9.32 -26.85 8.06
CA SER A 568 9.97 -26.15 6.95
C SER A 568 10.77 -24.94 7.44
N ALA A 569 11.72 -24.48 6.63
CA ALA A 569 12.46 -23.25 6.91
C ALA A 569 11.52 -22.03 7.03
N GLU A 570 10.44 -22.01 6.26
CA GLU A 570 9.41 -20.98 6.27
C GLU A 570 8.58 -20.99 7.57
N GLU A 571 8.13 -22.16 8.04
CA GLU A 571 7.44 -22.30 9.33
C GLU A 571 8.33 -21.91 10.51
N LYS A 572 9.60 -22.31 10.48
CA LYS A 572 10.61 -21.92 11.48
C LYS A 572 10.89 -20.41 11.44
N ALA A 573 10.97 -19.81 10.25
CA ALA A 573 11.10 -18.36 10.09
C ALA A 573 9.87 -17.60 10.63
N ALA A 574 8.66 -18.10 10.39
CA ALA A 574 7.43 -17.51 10.91
C ALA A 574 7.36 -17.57 12.45
N ALA A 575 7.75 -18.71 13.04
CA ALA A 575 7.89 -18.83 14.49
C ALA A 575 8.92 -17.84 15.05
N LEU A 576 10.07 -17.68 14.38
CA LEU A 576 11.08 -16.69 14.76
C LEU A 576 10.49 -15.26 14.76
N GLN A 577 9.75 -14.87 13.73
CA GLN A 577 9.11 -13.54 13.69
C GLN A 577 8.07 -13.33 14.81
N GLU A 578 7.29 -14.36 15.17
CA GLU A 578 6.38 -14.27 16.32
C GLU A 578 7.11 -14.13 17.66
N LEU A 579 8.23 -14.84 17.85
CA LEU A 579 9.05 -14.69 19.05
C LEU A 579 9.70 -13.31 19.14
N LEU A 580 10.13 -12.75 18.01
CA LEU A 580 10.62 -11.38 17.93
C LEU A 580 9.53 -10.35 18.27
N ALA A 581 8.31 -10.56 17.79
CA ALA A 581 7.16 -9.74 18.18
C ALA A 581 6.87 -9.85 19.68
N ALA A 582 6.93 -11.06 20.24
CA ALA A 582 6.75 -11.30 21.68
C ALA A 582 7.84 -10.62 22.52
N GLN A 583 9.10 -10.72 22.09
CA GLN A 583 10.24 -10.03 22.72
C GLN A 583 10.00 -8.52 22.77
N GLN A 584 9.59 -7.93 21.64
CA GLN A 584 9.27 -6.50 21.54
C GLN A 584 8.07 -6.10 22.42
N LEU A 585 7.05 -6.96 22.54
CA LEU A 585 5.93 -6.73 23.44
C LEU A 585 6.36 -6.72 24.91
N VAL A 586 7.26 -7.62 25.33
CA VAL A 586 7.78 -7.63 26.70
C VAL A 586 8.60 -6.37 26.99
N ILE A 587 9.47 -5.96 26.06
CA ILE A 587 10.27 -4.72 26.19
C ILE A 587 9.35 -3.50 26.32
N LYS A 588 8.43 -3.30 25.35
CA LYS A 588 7.49 -2.17 25.36
C LYS A 588 6.58 -2.17 26.59
N GLY A 589 6.15 -3.35 27.04
CA GLY A 589 5.36 -3.49 28.25
C GLY A 589 6.13 -3.09 29.51
N ALA A 590 7.40 -3.47 29.61
CA ALA A 590 8.27 -3.10 30.73
C ALA A 590 8.51 -1.58 30.77
N GLU A 591 8.82 -0.98 29.63
CA GLU A 591 8.99 0.47 29.48
C GLU A 591 7.70 1.25 29.80
N ALA A 592 6.55 0.72 29.39
CA ALA A 592 5.24 1.29 29.69
C ALA A 592 4.80 1.09 31.15
N GLY A 593 5.63 0.44 31.98
CA GLY A 593 5.36 0.20 33.40
C GLY A 593 4.31 -0.87 33.68
N MET A 594 4.06 -1.79 32.74
CA MET A 594 3.04 -2.85 32.91
C MET A 594 3.35 -3.78 34.08
N TRP A 595 4.62 -4.00 34.39
CA TRP A 595 5.11 -4.73 35.57
C TRP A 595 5.45 -3.81 36.77
N GLY A 596 5.06 -2.54 36.71
CA GLY A 596 5.44 -1.52 37.68
C GLY A 596 4.79 -1.65 39.06
N ASP A 597 3.68 -2.39 39.17
CA ASP A 597 2.97 -2.66 40.43
C ASP A 597 2.67 -4.16 40.64
N ASP A 598 2.32 -4.53 41.87
CA ASP A 598 2.07 -5.93 42.25
C ASP A 598 0.89 -6.54 41.47
N TYR A 599 -0.13 -5.73 41.18
CA TYR A 599 -1.25 -6.18 40.35
C TYR A 599 -0.78 -6.55 38.96
N GLY A 600 -0.01 -5.68 38.29
CA GLY A 600 0.52 -5.91 36.96
C GLY A 600 1.33 -7.20 36.88
N LYS A 601 2.26 -7.40 37.82
CA LYS A 601 3.06 -8.63 37.91
C LYS A 601 2.17 -9.89 38.00
N VAL A 602 1.18 -9.89 38.89
CA VAL A 602 0.29 -11.05 39.07
C VAL A 602 -0.66 -11.24 37.87
N ALA A 603 -1.26 -10.16 37.40
CA ALA A 603 -2.25 -10.16 36.33
C ALA A 603 -1.68 -10.60 34.97
N ILE A 604 -0.45 -10.18 34.67
CA ILE A 604 0.27 -10.55 33.45
C ILE A 604 0.68 -12.01 33.52
N SER A 605 1.36 -12.41 34.60
CA SER A 605 1.82 -13.79 34.81
C SER A 605 0.69 -14.80 34.70
N ASN A 606 -0.44 -14.54 35.37
CA ASN A 606 -1.60 -15.45 35.34
C ASN A 606 -2.26 -15.57 33.96
N ARG A 607 -2.18 -14.53 33.12
CA ARG A 607 -2.81 -14.54 31.79
C ARG A 607 -1.88 -15.06 30.71
N ALA A 608 -0.63 -14.62 30.73
CA ALA A 608 0.40 -15.04 29.79
C ALA A 608 0.96 -16.43 30.12
N ARG A 609 0.73 -16.92 31.35
CA ARG A 609 1.31 -18.12 31.95
C ARG A 609 2.83 -18.05 32.04
N THR A 610 3.34 -16.92 32.50
CA THR A 610 4.77 -16.62 32.56
C THR A 610 5.23 -16.32 33.98
N HIS A 611 6.55 -16.27 34.17
CA HIS A 611 7.21 -15.74 35.35
C HIS A 611 6.85 -14.26 35.60
N PRO A 612 6.71 -13.81 36.87
CA PRO A 612 6.36 -12.42 37.21
C PRO A 612 7.48 -11.39 36.99
N ASP A 613 8.70 -11.84 36.77
CA ASP A 613 9.82 -11.01 36.33
C ASP A 613 9.92 -11.02 34.79
N PRO A 614 9.71 -9.87 34.11
CA PRO A 614 9.83 -9.79 32.65
C PRO A 614 11.23 -10.15 32.12
N ASN A 615 12.28 -10.09 32.94
CA ASN A 615 13.62 -10.49 32.53
C ASN A 615 13.74 -12.01 32.34
N GLU A 616 13.08 -12.81 33.17
CA GLU A 616 13.08 -14.28 33.02
C GLU A 616 12.28 -14.68 31.78
N VAL A 617 11.18 -13.97 31.51
CA VAL A 617 10.40 -14.15 30.26
C VAL A 617 11.24 -13.81 29.03
N LEU A 618 11.94 -12.67 29.04
CA LEU A 618 12.84 -12.29 27.94
C LEU A 618 13.97 -13.29 27.73
N LYS A 619 14.53 -13.82 28.81
CA LYS A 619 15.59 -14.81 28.75
C LYS A 619 15.13 -16.05 28.01
N ASP A 620 13.97 -16.59 28.38
CA ASP A 620 13.40 -17.79 27.75
C ASP A 620 13.02 -17.56 26.28
N ILE A 621 12.43 -16.40 25.95
CA ILE A 621 12.18 -15.99 24.57
C ILE A 621 13.49 -15.97 23.76
N ASN A 622 14.57 -15.40 24.32
CA ASN A 622 15.87 -15.30 23.65
C ASN A 622 16.54 -16.67 23.43
N GLU A 623 16.39 -17.59 24.38
CA GLU A 623 16.87 -18.97 24.24
C GLU A 623 16.19 -19.66 23.05
N HIS A 624 14.87 -19.50 22.92
CA HIS A 624 14.08 -20.05 21.82
C HIS A 624 14.36 -19.38 20.47
N ILE A 625 14.52 -18.06 20.45
CA ILE A 625 14.99 -17.30 19.28
C ILE A 625 16.33 -17.89 18.79
N SER A 626 17.29 -18.08 19.70
CA SER A 626 18.64 -18.58 19.37
C SER A 626 18.62 -19.95 18.69
N ILE A 627 17.67 -20.83 19.05
CA ILE A 627 17.50 -22.14 18.40
C ILE A 627 17.16 -21.97 16.90
N LEU A 628 16.18 -21.13 16.60
CA LEU A 628 15.71 -20.90 15.21
C LEU A 628 16.71 -20.06 14.42
N GLU A 629 17.36 -19.09 15.06
CA GLU A 629 18.41 -18.26 14.47
C GLU A 629 19.67 -19.07 14.13
N SER A 630 20.00 -20.07 14.93
CA SER A 630 21.14 -20.95 14.65
C SER A 630 20.89 -21.94 13.50
N ASP A 631 19.67 -22.00 12.94
CA ASP A 631 19.29 -22.92 11.87
C ASP A 631 19.74 -22.40 10.49
N PRO A 632 20.69 -23.06 9.81
CA PRO A 632 21.20 -22.60 8.52
C PRO A 632 20.13 -22.53 7.42
N GLU A 633 19.08 -23.35 7.48
CA GLU A 633 18.00 -23.33 6.49
C GLU A 633 17.09 -22.12 6.69
N VAL A 634 16.84 -21.72 7.95
CA VAL A 634 16.09 -20.50 8.29
C VAL A 634 16.85 -19.27 7.86
N VAL A 635 18.14 -19.18 8.19
CA VAL A 635 19.02 -18.08 7.76
C VAL A 635 19.05 -17.95 6.25
N LYS A 636 19.20 -19.07 5.54
CA LYS A 636 19.22 -19.08 4.08
C LYS A 636 17.87 -18.60 3.51
N TYR A 637 16.76 -19.13 4.01
CA TYR A 637 15.41 -18.76 3.57
C TYR A 637 15.16 -17.26 3.74
N LEU A 638 15.43 -16.72 4.94
CA LEU A 638 15.23 -15.31 5.24
C LEU A 638 16.08 -14.39 4.34
N ASN A 639 17.36 -14.71 4.11
CA ASN A 639 18.22 -13.92 3.22
C ASN A 639 17.73 -13.92 1.76
N GLU A 640 17.38 -15.09 1.22
CA GLU A 640 16.91 -15.20 -0.17
C GLU A 640 15.54 -14.50 -0.35
N SER A 641 14.65 -14.65 0.62
CA SER A 641 13.30 -14.07 0.59
C SER A 641 13.31 -12.55 0.82
N ASN A 642 14.11 -12.05 1.76
CA ASN A 642 14.21 -10.61 2.04
C ASN A 642 14.78 -9.84 0.84
N ALA A 643 15.85 -10.34 0.22
CA ALA A 643 16.42 -9.70 -0.96
C ALA A 643 15.43 -9.63 -2.12
N LYS A 644 14.61 -10.67 -2.30
CA LYS A 644 13.56 -10.71 -3.32
C LYS A 644 12.44 -9.72 -3.01
N GLN A 645 11.89 -9.77 -1.80
CA GLN A 645 10.79 -8.89 -1.35
C GLN A 645 11.20 -7.41 -1.35
N MET A 646 12.43 -7.10 -0.95
CA MET A 646 12.96 -5.73 -1.03
C MET A 646 13.05 -5.25 -2.48
N ALA A 647 13.54 -6.09 -3.40
CA ALA A 647 13.61 -5.72 -4.81
C ALA A 647 12.21 -5.46 -5.40
N GLU A 648 11.24 -6.33 -5.09
CA GLU A 648 9.83 -6.16 -5.51
C GLU A 648 9.24 -4.86 -4.95
N LEU A 649 9.38 -4.60 -3.65
CA LEU A 649 8.90 -3.38 -3.00
C LEU A 649 9.49 -2.11 -3.64
N LEU A 650 10.81 -2.07 -3.85
CA LEU A 650 11.46 -0.88 -4.42
C LEU A 650 11.20 -0.67 -5.91
N ASP A 651 10.88 -1.74 -6.64
CA ASP A 651 10.49 -1.63 -8.05
C ASP A 651 9.04 -1.12 -8.19
N GLU A 652 8.16 -1.45 -7.23
CA GLU A 652 6.78 -0.94 -7.14
C GLU A 652 6.67 0.44 -6.48
N ASN A 653 7.72 0.88 -5.76
CA ASN A 653 7.79 2.16 -5.05
C ASN A 653 9.06 2.94 -5.42
N LYS A 654 9.07 3.55 -6.61
CA LYS A 654 10.23 4.31 -7.10
C LYS A 654 10.54 5.52 -6.23
N GLY A 655 9.52 6.24 -5.75
CA GLY A 655 9.69 7.35 -4.83
C GLY A 655 10.39 6.95 -3.53
N LEU A 656 10.06 5.77 -2.98
CA LEU A 656 10.73 5.22 -1.80
C LEU A 656 12.20 4.84 -2.10
N LYS A 657 12.47 4.25 -3.26
CA LYS A 657 13.84 3.91 -3.70
C LYS A 657 14.71 5.17 -3.82
N ASP A 658 14.18 6.23 -4.42
CA ASP A 658 14.87 7.52 -4.54
C ASP A 658 15.09 8.17 -3.15
N ALA A 659 14.11 8.03 -2.24
CA ALA A 659 14.22 8.50 -0.86
C ALA A 659 15.29 7.75 -0.05
N LEU A 660 15.38 6.42 -0.19
CA LEU A 660 16.43 5.60 0.43
C LEU A 660 17.82 6.00 -0.06
N GLN A 661 17.99 6.19 -1.37
CA GLN A 661 19.25 6.65 -1.94
C GLN A 661 19.62 8.05 -1.42
N SER A 662 18.63 8.96 -1.36
CA SER A 662 18.82 10.31 -0.81
C SER A 662 19.23 10.29 0.67
N THR A 663 18.58 9.48 1.50
CA THR A 663 18.94 9.32 2.90
C THR A 663 20.34 8.71 3.04
N TYR A 664 20.69 7.69 2.24
CA TYR A 664 22.03 7.12 2.26
C TYR A 664 23.10 8.18 1.93
N ASP A 665 22.90 8.95 0.86
CA ASP A 665 23.87 9.94 0.41
C ASP A 665 23.99 11.15 1.35
N ASN A 666 22.87 11.59 1.94
CA ASN A 666 22.79 12.84 2.70
C ASN A 666 22.83 12.67 4.23
N GLU A 667 22.58 11.47 4.76
CA GLU A 667 22.57 11.21 6.20
C GLU A 667 23.60 10.16 6.62
N ILE A 668 23.76 9.09 5.83
CA ILE A 668 24.65 7.98 6.18
C ILE A 668 26.10 8.29 5.76
N LYS A 669 26.36 8.50 4.47
CA LYS A 669 27.73 8.62 3.92
C LYS A 669 28.57 9.74 4.53
N ASN A 670 27.94 10.78 5.05
CA ASN A 670 28.63 11.94 5.62
C ASN A 670 28.71 11.92 7.15
N GLY A 671 28.19 10.87 7.81
CA GLY A 671 28.23 10.71 9.26
C GLY A 671 27.20 11.55 10.03
N LYS A 672 26.27 12.25 9.35
CA LYS A 672 25.24 13.08 10.02
C LYS A 672 24.30 12.24 10.88
N SER A 673 23.92 11.04 10.42
CA SER A 673 23.14 10.09 11.23
C SER A 673 23.90 9.66 12.49
N LEU A 674 25.21 9.40 12.38
CA LEU A 674 26.06 9.07 13.55
C LEU A 674 26.14 10.23 14.55
N ASP A 675 26.27 11.47 14.06
CA ASP A 675 26.26 12.66 14.94
C ASP A 675 24.92 12.78 15.69
N SER A 676 23.80 12.52 15.03
CA SER A 676 22.47 12.58 15.65
C SER A 676 22.27 11.47 16.69
N LEU A 677 22.75 10.26 16.41
CA LEU A 677 22.75 9.15 17.36
C LEU A 677 23.63 9.45 18.56
N TRP A 678 24.81 10.03 18.34
CA TRP A 678 25.68 10.48 19.41
C TRP A 678 24.98 11.49 20.33
N ASP A 679 24.35 12.53 19.77
CA ASP A 679 23.61 13.52 20.55
C ASP A 679 22.46 12.89 21.35
N THR A 680 21.84 11.83 20.83
CA THR A 680 20.77 11.11 21.52
C THR A 680 21.31 10.28 22.69
N HIS A 681 22.40 9.54 22.48
CA HIS A 681 23.05 8.68 23.48
C HIS A 681 23.98 9.44 24.45
N THR A 682 23.94 10.77 24.45
CA THR A 682 24.75 11.62 25.35
C THR A 682 23.96 12.65 26.17
N LYS A 683 22.64 12.76 25.96
CA LYS A 683 21.76 13.79 26.58
C LYS A 683 21.72 13.78 28.11
N ASP A 684 22.00 12.65 28.77
CA ASP A 684 21.88 12.49 30.23
C ASP A 684 23.22 12.53 31.00
N GLY A 685 24.32 12.95 30.35
CA GLY A 685 25.62 13.11 31.00
C GLY A 685 26.38 11.80 31.26
N LYS A 686 25.85 10.66 30.80
CA LYS A 686 26.59 9.42 30.57
C LYS A 686 26.63 9.19 29.07
N THR A 687 27.83 9.20 28.48
CA THR A 687 28.04 8.96 27.05
C THR A 687 28.07 7.47 26.79
N ASP A 688 27.08 6.93 26.07
CA ASP A 688 27.12 5.58 25.49
C ASP A 688 27.46 5.66 24.00
N GLN A 689 28.73 5.96 23.72
CA GLN A 689 29.22 6.09 22.34
C GLN A 689 29.21 4.74 21.60
N GLN A 690 29.32 3.63 22.32
CA GLN A 690 29.29 2.29 21.77
C GLN A 690 27.90 2.01 21.17
N ALA A 691 26.83 2.42 21.87
CA ALA A 691 25.47 2.33 21.35
C ALA A 691 25.27 3.17 20.08
N ALA A 692 25.71 4.43 20.09
CA ALA A 692 25.61 5.30 18.92
C ALA A 692 26.35 4.71 17.69
N LEU A 693 27.55 4.16 17.90
CA LEU A 693 28.32 3.54 16.81
C LEU A 693 27.69 2.24 16.30
N ALA A 694 27.14 1.41 17.19
CA ALA A 694 26.46 0.17 16.84
C ALA A 694 25.19 0.42 16.02
N GLU A 695 24.34 1.34 16.47
CA GLU A 695 23.10 1.72 15.79
C GLU A 695 23.40 2.33 14.41
N PHE A 696 24.42 3.20 14.32
CA PHE A 696 24.85 3.76 13.04
C PHE A 696 25.38 2.69 12.08
N PHE A 697 26.30 1.85 12.54
CA PHE A 697 26.90 0.82 11.68
C PHE A 697 25.86 -0.16 11.16
N THR A 698 24.89 -0.52 12.00
CA THR A 698 23.76 -1.40 11.64
C THR A 698 22.87 -0.75 10.58
N SER A 699 22.37 0.45 10.85
CA SER A 699 21.52 1.18 9.90
C SER A 699 22.24 1.42 8.57
N ALA A 700 23.49 1.87 8.59
CA ALA A 700 24.30 2.09 7.40
C ALA A 700 24.52 0.81 6.57
N SER A 701 24.71 -0.33 7.24
CA SER A 701 24.85 -1.64 6.57
C SER A 701 23.54 -2.07 5.93
N LEU A 702 22.40 -1.86 6.61
CA LEU A 702 21.08 -2.14 6.05
C LEU A 702 20.80 -1.28 4.82
N TYR A 703 21.13 0.03 4.84
CA TYR A 703 21.01 0.86 3.63
C TYR A 703 21.86 0.33 2.47
N GLN A 704 23.09 -0.11 2.74
CA GLN A 704 23.94 -0.69 1.70
C GLN A 704 23.33 -1.97 1.13
N GLU A 705 22.81 -2.85 1.97
CA GLU A 705 22.17 -4.09 1.55
C GLU A 705 20.95 -3.81 0.67
N VAL A 706 20.04 -2.96 1.15
CA VAL A 706 18.78 -2.59 0.49
C VAL A 706 19.00 -1.91 -0.85
N LEU A 707 20.04 -1.06 -0.95
CA LEU A 707 20.41 -0.38 -2.18
C LEU A 707 21.33 -1.24 -3.08
N GLY A 708 21.71 -2.44 -2.65
CA GLY A 708 22.63 -3.32 -3.37
C GLY A 708 24.07 -2.79 -3.47
N ILE A 709 24.46 -1.88 -2.57
CA ILE A 709 25.79 -1.25 -2.48
C ILE A 709 26.75 -2.22 -1.77
N LYS A 710 27.86 -2.55 -2.42
CA LYS A 710 28.89 -3.47 -1.89
C LYS A 710 30.18 -2.74 -1.54
N ASN A 711 30.09 -1.73 -0.67
CA ASN A 711 31.24 -0.85 -0.37
C ASN A 711 31.33 -0.43 1.11
N PRO A 712 31.69 -1.35 2.03
CA PRO A 712 31.70 -1.06 3.47
C PRO A 712 32.72 0.01 3.88
N SER A 713 33.69 0.35 3.02
CA SER A 713 34.58 1.49 3.30
C SER A 713 33.82 2.81 3.36
N GLU A 714 32.67 2.96 2.69
CA GLU A 714 31.83 4.16 2.79
C GLU A 714 31.25 4.34 4.20
N ILE A 715 30.97 3.25 4.92
CA ILE A 715 30.54 3.31 6.33
C ILE A 715 31.72 3.79 7.20
N GLN A 716 32.93 3.29 6.92
CA GLN A 716 34.15 3.70 7.63
C GLN A 716 34.50 5.18 7.37
N ASP A 717 34.37 5.61 6.12
CA ASP A 717 34.55 7.00 5.70
C ASP A 717 33.51 7.93 6.37
N ALA A 718 32.27 7.44 6.54
CA ALA A 718 31.23 8.16 7.25
C ALA A 718 31.55 8.34 8.74
N VAL A 719 32.03 7.28 9.42
CA VAL A 719 32.51 7.39 10.81
C VAL A 719 33.69 8.37 10.89
N GLY A 720 34.59 8.34 9.90
CA GLY A 720 35.69 9.31 9.79
C GLY A 720 35.26 10.75 9.54
N SER A 721 34.07 10.96 8.96
CA SER A 721 33.48 12.26 8.63
C SER A 721 32.61 12.84 9.76
N SER A 722 32.21 12.01 10.73
CA SER A 722 31.49 12.44 11.93
C SER A 722 32.28 13.47 12.73
N LYS A 723 31.55 14.38 13.40
CA LYS A 723 32.16 15.35 14.33
C LYS A 723 32.84 14.67 15.52
N HIS A 724 32.48 13.42 15.81
CA HIS A 724 32.99 12.62 16.93
C HIS A 724 34.03 11.56 16.51
N ALA A 725 34.54 11.65 15.29
CA ALA A 725 35.52 10.69 14.76
C ALA A 725 36.78 10.54 15.63
N GLN A 726 37.21 11.62 16.30
CA GLN A 726 38.40 11.58 17.15
C GLN A 726 38.11 10.86 18.47
N GLU A 727 36.94 11.06 19.06
CA GLU A 727 36.51 10.41 20.30
C GLU A 727 36.45 8.89 20.14
N PHE A 728 35.95 8.40 18.99
CA PHE A 728 35.99 6.96 18.69
C PHE A 728 37.41 6.42 18.55
N LYS A 729 38.31 7.18 17.90
CA LYS A 729 39.74 6.81 17.78
C LYS A 729 40.42 6.78 19.14
N ASP A 730 40.17 7.79 19.98
CA ASP A 730 40.73 7.91 21.32
C ASP A 730 40.25 6.76 22.22
N PHE A 731 38.98 6.38 22.15
CA PHE A 731 38.47 5.22 22.89
C PHE A 731 39.12 3.92 22.43
N TYR A 732 39.26 3.71 21.12
CA TYR A 732 39.93 2.52 20.59
C TYR A 732 41.39 2.43 21.07
N GLU A 733 42.14 3.53 20.97
CA GLU A 733 43.56 3.56 21.36
C GLU A 733 43.75 3.46 22.88
N HIS A 734 43.05 4.28 23.64
CA HIS A 734 43.33 4.47 25.07
C HIS A 734 42.54 3.53 25.97
N SER A 735 41.44 2.94 25.49
CA SER A 735 40.61 2.02 26.28
C SER A 735 40.66 0.58 25.76
N LEU A 736 40.41 0.36 24.46
CA LEU A 736 40.36 -0.99 23.90
C LEU A 736 41.77 -1.59 23.71
N ALA A 737 42.62 -0.96 22.90
CA ALA A 737 43.97 -1.42 22.60
C ALA A 737 44.87 -1.50 23.85
N SER A 738 44.65 -0.62 24.83
CA SER A 738 45.39 -0.62 26.10
C SER A 738 44.99 -1.76 27.04
N GLY A 739 43.83 -2.40 26.82
CA GLY A 739 43.23 -3.38 27.73
C GLY A 739 42.53 -2.76 28.95
N LYS A 740 42.56 -1.42 29.11
CA LYS A 740 41.92 -0.72 30.23
C LYS A 740 40.41 -0.96 30.27
N ARG A 741 39.76 -1.06 29.10
CA ARG A 741 38.33 -1.36 29.02
C ARG A 741 37.99 -2.77 29.55
N LEU A 742 38.82 -3.76 29.26
CA LEU A 742 38.63 -5.11 29.81
C LEU A 742 38.81 -5.11 31.33
N GLU A 743 39.81 -4.38 31.83
CA GLU A 743 40.01 -4.18 33.27
C GLU A 743 38.81 -3.51 33.94
N GLU A 744 38.24 -2.46 33.34
CA GLU A 744 37.02 -1.78 33.81
C GLU A 744 35.80 -2.71 33.81
N LEU A 745 35.59 -3.49 32.74
CA LEU A 745 34.49 -4.44 32.66
C LEU A 745 34.61 -5.53 33.74
N MET A 746 35.82 -5.98 34.07
CA MET A 746 36.04 -6.94 35.16
C MET A 746 35.80 -6.38 36.57
N GLU A 747 35.70 -5.06 36.78
CA GLU A 747 35.44 -4.49 38.11
C GLU A 747 34.04 -4.85 38.64
N SER A 748 33.10 -5.11 37.72
CA SER A 748 31.69 -5.35 38.04
C SER A 748 31.13 -6.65 37.47
N ASN A 749 31.96 -7.46 36.79
CA ASN A 749 31.54 -8.64 36.04
C ASN A 749 32.52 -9.80 36.19
N THR A 750 32.06 -11.02 35.90
CA THR A 750 32.95 -12.18 35.78
C THR A 750 33.94 -11.98 34.63
N PHE A 751 35.07 -12.68 34.68
CA PHE A 751 36.08 -12.61 33.61
C PHE A 751 35.46 -12.97 32.25
N GLU A 752 34.60 -13.99 32.26
CA GLU A 752 33.86 -14.49 31.13
C GLU A 752 32.95 -13.43 30.50
N GLU A 753 32.09 -12.78 31.31
CA GLU A 753 31.21 -11.70 30.86
C GLU A 753 31.98 -10.48 30.36
N ALA A 754 33.06 -10.10 31.04
CA ALA A 754 33.90 -8.95 30.69
C ALA A 754 34.62 -9.16 29.35
N VAL A 755 35.13 -10.37 29.09
CA VAL A 755 35.77 -10.71 27.81
C VAL A 755 34.76 -10.72 26.66
N GLY A 756 33.54 -11.23 26.89
CA GLY A 756 32.47 -11.19 25.90
C GLY A 756 32.16 -9.76 25.46
N ALA A 757 31.89 -8.87 26.42
CA ALA A 757 31.61 -7.45 26.15
C ALA A 757 32.78 -6.73 25.48
N PHE A 758 34.00 -6.93 25.99
CA PHE A 758 35.20 -6.33 25.40
C PHE A 758 35.41 -6.76 23.95
N SER A 759 35.27 -8.05 23.66
CA SER A 759 35.52 -8.58 22.31
C SER A 759 34.49 -8.06 21.31
N ALA A 760 33.22 -7.94 21.73
CA ALA A 760 32.15 -7.35 20.94
C ALA A 760 32.42 -5.87 20.61
N GLU A 761 32.86 -5.07 21.60
CA GLU A 761 33.25 -3.67 21.39
C GLU A 761 34.43 -3.55 20.41
N VAL A 762 35.44 -4.43 20.54
CA VAL A 762 36.58 -4.43 19.63
C VAL A 762 36.18 -4.81 18.20
N ALA A 763 35.23 -5.73 18.03
CA ALA A 763 34.68 -6.09 16.72
C ALA A 763 34.05 -4.87 16.02
N LEU A 764 33.13 -4.22 16.74
CA LEU A 764 32.38 -3.06 16.26
C LEU A 764 33.31 -1.93 15.83
N TYR A 765 34.27 -1.57 16.69
CA TYR A 765 35.20 -0.48 16.37
C TYR A 765 36.14 -0.83 15.22
N ASN A 766 36.54 -2.10 15.08
CA ASN A 766 37.37 -2.52 13.95
C ASN A 766 36.61 -2.56 12.62
N ALA A 767 35.30 -2.82 12.65
CA ALA A 767 34.46 -2.78 11.47
C ALA A 767 34.14 -1.33 11.05
N ALA A 768 33.91 -0.46 12.04
CA ALA A 768 33.45 0.91 11.83
C ALA A 768 34.57 1.94 11.63
N LEU A 769 35.76 1.75 12.21
CA LEU A 769 36.88 2.67 12.04
C LEU A 769 37.78 2.32 10.86
N ASP A 770 38.54 3.31 10.41
CA ASP A 770 39.59 3.16 9.40
C ASP A 770 40.52 1.96 9.72
N PRO A 771 40.58 0.95 8.82
CA PRO A 771 41.45 -0.21 8.97
C PRO A 771 42.93 0.11 9.17
N ASP A 772 43.43 1.17 8.53
CA ASP A 772 44.84 1.60 8.65
C ASP A 772 45.11 2.22 10.03
N PHE A 773 44.08 2.81 10.65
CA PHE A 773 44.17 3.29 12.03
C PHE A 773 44.16 2.11 13.02
N THR A 774 43.15 1.25 12.95
CA THR A 774 42.97 0.17 13.93
C THR A 774 44.09 -0.88 13.85
N GLY A 775 44.58 -1.17 12.65
CA GLY A 775 45.68 -2.11 12.41
C GLY A 775 47.01 -1.74 13.09
N LYS A 776 47.22 -0.46 13.45
CA LYS A 776 48.41 -0.02 14.21
C LYS A 776 48.46 -0.62 15.62
N PHE A 777 47.32 -1.03 16.16
CA PHE A 777 47.18 -1.47 17.54
C PHE A 777 46.96 -2.99 17.67
N ASP A 778 46.90 -3.76 16.57
CA ASP A 778 46.62 -5.21 16.60
C ASP A 778 47.54 -5.97 17.58
N THR A 779 48.85 -5.68 17.54
CA THR A 779 49.83 -6.30 18.44
C THR A 779 49.57 -5.92 19.90
N GLN A 780 49.36 -4.63 20.16
CA GLN A 780 49.14 -4.09 21.51
C GLN A 780 47.86 -4.65 22.13
N LEU A 781 46.77 -4.67 21.37
CA LEU A 781 45.48 -5.23 21.75
C LEU A 781 45.62 -6.73 22.08
N THR A 782 46.30 -7.50 21.23
CA THR A 782 46.52 -8.95 21.44
C THR A 782 47.37 -9.23 22.68
N GLU A 783 48.47 -8.50 22.87
CA GLU A 783 49.37 -8.66 24.02
C GLU A 783 48.67 -8.30 25.33
N ASN A 784 47.91 -7.19 25.36
CA ASN A 784 47.18 -6.76 26.56
C ASN A 784 46.03 -7.70 26.91
N PHE A 785 45.26 -8.16 25.92
CA PHE A 785 44.23 -9.18 26.14
C PHE A 785 44.83 -10.46 26.73
N ASN A 786 45.92 -10.97 26.14
CA ASN A 786 46.59 -12.18 26.62
C ASN A 786 47.13 -12.03 28.04
N ARG A 787 47.76 -10.89 28.35
CA ARG A 787 48.23 -10.58 29.70
C ARG A 787 47.09 -10.63 30.71
N ILE A 788 45.98 -9.93 30.43
CA ILE A 788 44.83 -9.84 31.32
C ILE A 788 44.15 -11.21 31.48
N ALA A 789 44.02 -11.97 30.39
CA ALA A 789 43.44 -13.31 30.41
C ALA A 789 44.28 -14.30 31.24
N GLN A 790 45.60 -14.33 31.04
CA GLN A 790 46.51 -15.18 31.82
C GLN A 790 46.47 -14.86 33.31
N ASP A 791 46.32 -13.59 33.68
CA ASP A 791 46.31 -13.16 35.08
C ASP A 791 45.02 -13.51 35.84
N ASN A 792 43.90 -13.70 35.14
CA ASN A 792 42.58 -13.89 35.74
C ASN A 792 42.00 -15.31 35.61
N VAL A 793 42.28 -16.05 34.53
CA VAL A 793 41.74 -17.41 34.30
C VAL A 793 42.11 -18.42 35.41
N LEU A 794 43.23 -18.21 36.12
CA LEU A 794 43.77 -19.13 37.13
C LEU A 794 43.60 -18.66 38.57
N LYS A 795 43.06 -17.46 38.76
CA LYS A 795 43.04 -16.76 40.05
C LYS A 795 42.05 -17.38 41.04
N ASP A 796 40.98 -17.98 40.52
CA ASP A 796 39.85 -18.51 41.31
C ASP A 796 39.84 -20.05 41.44
N GLY A 797 40.88 -20.74 40.94
CA GLY A 797 41.01 -22.21 41.06
C GLY A 797 41.68 -22.62 42.38
N SER A 798 41.07 -23.54 43.13
CA SER A 798 41.63 -24.13 44.35
C SER A 798 42.04 -25.59 44.15
N PHE A 799 42.92 -26.11 45.02
CA PHE A 799 43.23 -27.54 45.02
C PHE A 799 42.00 -28.39 45.37
N GLU A 800 41.03 -27.85 46.12
CA GLU A 800 39.74 -28.52 46.38
C GLU A 800 38.91 -28.72 45.10
N ASP A 801 38.98 -27.78 44.16
CA ASP A 801 38.35 -27.93 42.84
C ASP A 801 39.00 -29.08 42.07
N LEU A 802 40.33 -29.11 42.01
CA LEU A 802 41.05 -30.19 41.35
C LEU A 802 40.75 -31.56 41.97
N LYS A 803 40.66 -31.64 43.30
CA LYS A 803 40.26 -32.87 44.01
C LYS A 803 38.86 -33.32 43.64
N ALA A 804 37.89 -32.41 43.57
CA ALA A 804 36.54 -32.76 43.13
C ALA A 804 36.49 -33.30 41.70
N ALA A 805 37.31 -32.76 40.79
CA ALA A 805 37.32 -33.18 39.39
C ALA A 805 38.12 -34.48 39.14
N PHE A 806 39.31 -34.60 39.73
CA PHE A 806 40.29 -35.64 39.38
C PHE A 806 40.75 -36.49 40.57
N GLY A 807 40.30 -36.20 41.79
CA GLY A 807 40.58 -37.01 42.96
C GLY A 807 39.72 -38.28 42.99
N VAL A 808 40.25 -39.36 43.54
CA VAL A 808 39.50 -40.59 43.80
C VAL A 808 38.36 -40.25 44.77
N ASN A 809 37.11 -40.33 44.31
CA ASN A 809 35.91 -39.91 45.05
C ASN A 809 35.98 -38.46 45.59
N GLY A 810 36.68 -37.56 44.91
CA GLY A 810 36.86 -36.18 45.38
C GLY A 810 37.95 -35.99 46.45
N GLY A 811 38.76 -37.02 46.72
CA GLY A 811 39.79 -37.02 47.77
C GLY A 811 41.18 -36.54 47.32
N ASP A 812 42.15 -36.58 48.24
CA ASP A 812 43.53 -36.07 48.02
C ASP A 812 44.39 -36.95 47.08
N GLU A 813 43.95 -38.17 46.78
CA GLU A 813 44.62 -39.10 45.86
C GLU A 813 44.14 -38.86 44.42
N LEU A 814 45.06 -38.69 43.47
CA LEU A 814 44.75 -38.51 42.05
C LEU A 814 44.17 -39.79 41.43
N ASP A 815 43.03 -39.70 40.74
CA ASP A 815 42.49 -40.78 39.90
C ASP A 815 43.24 -40.83 38.56
N GLU A 816 44.39 -41.48 38.59
CA GLU A 816 45.31 -41.55 37.45
C GLU A 816 44.70 -42.25 36.24
N ALA A 817 43.79 -43.21 36.44
CA ALA A 817 43.13 -43.92 35.34
C ALA A 817 42.14 -43.00 34.62
N LYS A 818 41.34 -42.25 35.37
CA LYS A 818 40.42 -41.24 34.84
C LYS A 818 41.17 -40.15 34.08
N VAL A 819 42.23 -39.60 34.68
CA VAL A 819 43.01 -38.53 34.05
C VAL A 819 43.76 -39.04 32.82
N LYS A 820 44.31 -40.26 32.85
CA LYS A 820 44.96 -40.87 31.68
C LYS A 820 43.98 -41.03 30.51
N ALA A 821 42.77 -41.52 30.77
CA ALA A 821 41.74 -41.70 29.73
C ALA A 821 41.38 -40.37 29.05
N LEU A 822 41.27 -39.28 29.82
CA LEU A 822 41.02 -37.94 29.28
C LEU A 822 42.17 -37.47 28.38
N ILE A 823 43.42 -37.65 28.83
CA ILE A 823 44.60 -37.26 28.03
C ILE A 823 44.69 -38.07 26.73
N GLU A 824 44.42 -39.37 26.79
CA GLU A 824 44.43 -40.25 25.62
C GLU A 824 43.39 -39.82 24.58
N GLU A 825 42.20 -39.42 25.02
CA GLU A 825 41.14 -38.95 24.13
C GLU A 825 41.47 -37.57 23.51
N VAL A 826 42.11 -36.66 24.27
CA VAL A 826 42.62 -35.38 23.73
C VAL A 826 43.71 -35.61 22.67
N ILE A 827 44.69 -36.47 22.95
CA ILE A 827 45.77 -36.79 21.98
C ILE A 827 45.20 -37.43 20.71
N LYS A 828 44.22 -38.32 20.87
CA LYS A 828 43.60 -39.04 19.75
C LYS A 828 42.85 -38.10 18.81
N ASN A 829 42.11 -37.15 19.37
CA ASN A 829 41.26 -36.27 18.58
C ASN A 829 42.00 -35.01 18.12
N ASN A 830 42.99 -34.54 18.90
CA ASN A 830 43.64 -33.22 18.74
C ASN A 830 45.15 -33.27 19.01
N PRO A 831 45.93 -34.13 18.32
CA PRO A 831 47.35 -34.35 18.62
C PRO A 831 48.23 -33.10 18.46
N GLU A 832 47.84 -32.14 17.62
CA GLU A 832 48.55 -30.87 17.41
C GLU A 832 48.66 -30.00 18.68
N LEU A 833 47.66 -30.05 19.57
CA LEU A 833 47.62 -29.23 20.80
C LEU A 833 48.73 -29.57 21.80
N VAL A 834 49.18 -30.82 21.75
CA VAL A 834 50.24 -31.35 22.62
C VAL A 834 51.45 -31.80 21.79
N THR A 835 51.56 -31.30 20.56
CA THR A 835 52.76 -31.46 19.76
C THR A 835 53.82 -30.48 20.24
N ASN A 836 55.06 -30.95 20.31
CA ASN A 836 56.22 -30.19 20.72
C ASN A 836 56.83 -29.46 19.52
N PRO A 837 57.67 -28.42 19.75
CA PRO A 837 58.34 -27.70 18.67
C PRO A 837 59.16 -28.60 17.75
N ASN A 838 59.64 -29.75 18.25
CA ASN A 838 60.37 -30.76 17.47
C ASN A 838 59.48 -31.66 16.58
N GLY A 839 58.18 -31.39 16.50
CA GLY A 839 57.20 -32.14 15.70
C GLY A 839 56.72 -33.47 16.30
N THR A 840 57.13 -33.81 17.54
CA THR A 840 56.65 -35.02 18.23
C THR A 840 55.45 -34.72 19.13
N THR A 841 54.43 -35.57 19.11
CA THR A 841 53.25 -35.47 20.01
C THR A 841 53.59 -36.02 21.38
N ALA A 842 53.29 -35.26 22.44
CA ALA A 842 53.45 -35.72 23.82
C ALA A 842 52.55 -36.94 24.09
N THR A 843 53.10 -37.93 24.78
CA THR A 843 52.36 -39.15 25.15
C THR A 843 51.52 -38.93 26.40
N ALA A 844 50.45 -39.71 26.56
CA ALA A 844 49.60 -39.63 27.75
C ALA A 844 50.36 -39.87 29.05
N ASP A 845 51.34 -40.78 29.03
CA ASP A 845 52.19 -41.05 30.20
C ASP A 845 53.12 -39.87 30.56
N GLN A 846 53.61 -39.12 29.57
CA GLN A 846 54.42 -37.92 29.81
C GLN A 846 53.60 -36.80 30.46
N ILE A 847 52.39 -36.57 29.97
CA ILE A 847 51.47 -35.55 30.51
C ILE A 847 50.99 -35.97 31.91
N LEU A 848 50.61 -37.24 32.11
CA LEU A 848 50.19 -37.78 33.40
C LEU A 848 51.31 -37.71 34.45
N ALA A 849 52.57 -37.97 34.06
CA ALA A 849 53.71 -37.82 34.95
C ALA A 849 53.90 -36.36 35.42
N GLY A 850 53.66 -35.39 34.53
CA GLY A 850 53.65 -33.97 34.87
C GLY A 850 52.54 -33.60 35.86
N ILE A 851 51.32 -34.08 35.59
CA ILE A 851 50.15 -33.89 36.47
C ILE A 851 50.40 -34.49 37.86
N ARG A 852 50.90 -35.73 37.95
CA ARG A 852 51.26 -36.37 39.23
C ARG A 852 52.24 -35.51 40.03
N GLY A 853 53.31 -35.04 39.37
CA GLY A 853 54.33 -34.23 40.02
C GLY A 853 53.78 -32.92 40.60
N SER A 854 52.84 -32.29 39.90
CA SER A 854 52.24 -31.03 40.32
C SER A 854 51.08 -31.20 41.30
N TRP A 855 50.34 -32.30 41.19
CA TRP A 855 49.34 -32.73 42.17
C TRP A 855 49.99 -32.97 43.55
N ASP A 856 51.16 -33.61 43.59
CA ASP A 856 51.92 -33.83 44.83
C ASP A 856 52.40 -32.52 45.47
N VAL A 857 52.76 -31.52 44.66
CA VAL A 857 53.14 -30.18 45.16
C VAL A 857 51.94 -29.48 45.79
N LEU A 858 50.77 -29.53 45.13
CA LEU A 858 49.52 -28.96 45.64
C LEU A 858 49.03 -29.67 46.91
N ARG A 859 49.18 -30.99 46.97
CA ARG A 859 48.86 -31.82 48.15
C ARG A 859 49.72 -31.50 49.38
N GLN A 860 50.93 -31.00 49.19
CA GLN A 860 51.92 -30.78 50.26
C GLN A 860 51.96 -29.33 50.81
N GLY A 861 51.19 -28.37 50.28
CA GLY A 861 51.22 -26.98 50.76
C GLY A 861 49.95 -26.14 50.47
N THR A 862 49.77 -25.02 51.16
CA THR A 862 48.60 -24.11 51.02
C THR A 862 48.63 -23.22 49.77
N LYS A 863 49.24 -23.67 48.68
CA LYS A 863 49.43 -22.85 47.47
C LYS A 863 48.15 -22.86 46.63
N SER A 864 47.66 -21.68 46.24
CA SER A 864 46.59 -21.58 45.25
C SER A 864 47.11 -21.96 43.86
N LEU A 865 46.22 -22.32 42.91
CA LEU A 865 46.65 -22.53 41.51
C LEU A 865 47.31 -21.26 40.94
N ALA A 866 46.90 -20.09 41.39
CA ALA A 866 47.50 -18.81 41.02
C ALA A 866 48.96 -18.67 41.47
N GLU A 867 49.42 -19.42 42.48
CA GLU A 867 50.82 -19.43 42.93
C GLU A 867 51.70 -20.43 42.14
N LEU A 868 51.09 -21.26 41.28
CA LEU A 868 51.81 -22.11 40.31
C LEU A 868 52.19 -21.37 39.02
N LYS A 869 51.87 -20.07 38.91
CA LYS A 869 51.90 -19.15 37.74
C LYS A 869 53.04 -19.25 36.71
N SER A 870 54.11 -20.01 36.95
CA SER A 870 55.15 -20.31 35.94
C SER A 870 55.73 -21.73 36.01
N ASP A 871 55.37 -22.51 37.03
CA ASP A 871 55.97 -23.79 37.37
C ASP A 871 54.87 -24.86 37.54
N TRP A 872 54.09 -25.06 36.46
CA TRP A 872 53.10 -26.14 36.32
C TRP A 872 53.69 -27.55 36.42
N LEU A 873 55.00 -27.66 36.57
CA LEU A 873 55.75 -28.87 36.85
C LEU A 873 56.59 -28.66 38.11
N ASN A 874 56.74 -29.72 38.89
CA ASN A 874 57.71 -29.78 39.98
C ASN A 874 59.11 -29.33 39.46
N PRO A 875 59.84 -28.45 40.18
CA PRO A 875 61.17 -27.99 39.79
C PRO A 875 62.17 -29.12 39.48
N ASP A 876 62.01 -30.30 40.10
CA ASP A 876 62.86 -31.48 39.82
C ASP A 876 62.58 -32.15 38.47
N VAL A 877 61.49 -31.79 37.77
CA VAL A 877 61.05 -32.36 36.47
C VAL A 877 61.17 -31.33 35.33
N LYS A 878 61.48 -30.08 35.65
CA LYS A 878 61.54 -28.91 34.75
C LYS A 878 62.55 -29.02 33.60
N HIS A 879 63.56 -29.88 33.75
CA HIS A 879 64.61 -30.12 32.74
C HIS A 879 64.20 -31.11 31.63
N LEU A 880 62.97 -31.65 31.69
CA LEU A 880 62.44 -32.67 30.78
C LEU A 880 61.20 -32.22 30.00
N SER A 881 60.71 -30.97 30.14
CA SER A 881 59.38 -30.61 29.62
C SER A 881 59.41 -29.83 28.30
N ASP A 882 59.03 -30.50 27.22
CA ASP A 882 58.70 -29.87 25.95
C ASP A 882 57.33 -29.13 26.05
N LYS A 883 57.09 -28.11 25.20
CA LYS A 883 55.88 -27.25 25.27
C LYS A 883 54.55 -28.02 25.21
N GLY A 884 54.46 -29.08 24.41
CA GLY A 884 53.25 -29.89 24.29
C GLY A 884 52.90 -30.66 25.57
N VAL A 885 53.91 -31.04 26.37
CA VAL A 885 53.69 -31.61 27.71
C VAL A 885 53.15 -30.54 28.66
N LEU A 886 53.70 -29.33 28.60
CA LEU A 886 53.23 -28.20 29.41
C LEU A 886 51.78 -27.85 29.06
N HIS A 887 51.43 -27.69 27.78
CA HIS A 887 50.06 -27.44 27.32
C HIS A 887 49.08 -28.50 27.82
N GLY A 888 49.47 -29.78 27.75
CA GLY A 888 48.67 -30.89 28.25
C GLY A 888 48.46 -30.81 29.77
N VAL A 889 49.52 -30.55 30.55
CA VAL A 889 49.44 -30.49 32.02
C VAL A 889 48.60 -29.30 32.48
N SER A 890 48.89 -28.11 31.98
CA SER A 890 48.16 -26.89 32.35
C SER A 890 46.72 -26.90 31.84
N GLY A 891 46.50 -27.44 30.62
CA GLY A 891 45.17 -27.59 30.05
C GLY A 891 44.30 -28.58 30.83
N ILE A 892 44.87 -29.69 31.31
CA ILE A 892 44.15 -30.65 32.17
C ILE A 892 43.80 -30.02 33.51
N PHE A 893 44.71 -29.28 34.16
CA PHE A 893 44.40 -28.60 35.41
C PHE A 893 43.37 -27.48 35.24
N MET A 894 43.43 -26.72 34.15
CA MET A 894 42.39 -25.75 33.79
C MET A 894 41.05 -26.46 33.60
N ALA A 895 41.03 -27.60 32.90
CA ALA A 895 39.84 -28.43 32.77
C ALA A 895 39.31 -28.91 34.11
N GLY A 896 40.19 -29.27 35.05
CA GLY A 896 39.81 -29.69 36.40
C GLY A 896 39.09 -28.61 37.19
N VAL A 897 39.55 -27.36 37.09
CA VAL A 897 38.86 -26.22 37.70
C VAL A 897 37.49 -26.02 37.07
N THR A 898 37.40 -26.10 35.73
CA THR A 898 36.13 -25.95 35.00
C THR A 898 35.13 -27.07 35.32
N ILE A 899 35.57 -28.33 35.31
CA ILE A 899 34.80 -29.52 35.68
C ILE A 899 34.26 -29.39 37.12
N ALA A 900 35.11 -28.98 38.05
CA ALA A 900 34.73 -28.86 39.46
C ALA A 900 33.74 -27.72 39.72
N LYS A 901 33.90 -26.59 39.02
CA LYS A 901 32.93 -25.50 39.06
C LYS A 901 31.56 -25.99 38.56
N GLY A 902 31.50 -26.70 37.43
CA GLY A 902 30.26 -27.28 36.89
C GLY A 902 29.63 -28.37 37.77
N ALA A 903 30.44 -29.11 38.53
CA ALA A 903 29.95 -30.12 39.47
C ALA A 903 29.41 -29.53 40.79
N LYS A 904 29.99 -28.41 41.26
CA LYS A 904 29.56 -27.71 42.49
C LYS A 904 28.20 -27.02 42.37
N SER A 905 27.78 -26.80 41.14
CA SER A 905 26.67 -25.94 40.80
C SER A 905 25.38 -26.71 40.45
N GLY A 906 25.44 -28.05 40.48
CA GLY A 906 24.26 -28.93 40.58
C GLY A 906 24.07 -29.95 39.46
N GLY A 907 24.86 -29.89 38.38
CA GLY A 907 24.73 -30.77 37.21
C GLY A 907 25.63 -32.01 37.23
N ASN A 908 25.12 -33.16 36.79
CA ASN A 908 25.95 -34.34 36.49
C ASN A 908 26.53 -34.21 35.07
N LEU A 909 27.82 -33.90 34.97
CA LEU A 909 28.51 -33.79 33.68
C LEU A 909 28.60 -35.16 32.98
N THR A 910 28.29 -35.22 31.67
CA THR A 910 28.47 -36.45 30.89
C THR A 910 29.95 -36.70 30.57
N GLU A 911 30.33 -37.96 30.34
CA GLU A 911 31.72 -38.32 29.97
C GLU A 911 32.20 -37.59 28.70
N LYS A 912 31.31 -37.44 27.72
CA LYS A 912 31.58 -36.67 26.49
C LYS A 912 31.91 -35.22 26.81
N ALA A 913 31.10 -34.59 27.65
CA ALA A 913 31.30 -33.18 27.99
C ALA A 913 32.57 -32.94 28.82
N ILE A 914 32.97 -33.88 29.69
CA ILE A 914 34.26 -33.82 30.39
C ILE A 914 35.43 -33.85 29.39
N VAL A 915 35.34 -34.67 28.33
CA VAL A 915 36.34 -34.73 27.26
C VAL A 915 36.38 -33.43 26.44
N ASP A 916 35.21 -32.85 26.14
CA ASP A 916 35.10 -31.60 25.37
C ASP A 916 35.64 -30.40 26.17
N ILE A 917 35.32 -30.31 27.48
CA ILE A 917 35.92 -29.33 28.41
C ILE A 917 37.44 -29.47 28.40
N THR A 918 37.93 -30.71 28.52
CA THR A 918 39.36 -30.98 28.60
C THR A 918 40.08 -30.57 27.31
N THR A 919 39.49 -30.88 26.16
CA THR A 919 40.00 -30.47 24.84
C THR A 919 40.04 -28.95 24.71
N GLY A 920 38.95 -28.28 25.10
CA GLY A 920 38.83 -26.83 25.08
C GLY A 920 39.87 -26.15 25.99
N SER A 921 40.06 -26.63 27.22
CA SER A 921 41.04 -26.05 28.16
C SER A 921 42.49 -26.21 27.71
N VAL A 922 42.83 -27.35 27.06
CA VAL A 922 44.16 -27.54 26.45
C VAL A 922 44.34 -26.60 25.25
N MET A 923 43.30 -26.40 24.44
CA MET A 923 43.30 -25.44 23.35
C MET A 923 43.49 -24.01 23.86
N THR A 924 42.72 -23.59 24.88
CA THR A 924 42.86 -22.28 25.54
C THR A 924 44.27 -22.07 26.03
N THR A 925 44.85 -23.08 26.70
CA THR A 925 46.22 -22.93 27.22
C THR A 925 47.25 -22.87 26.11
N THR A 926 47.08 -23.64 25.04
CA THR A 926 47.96 -23.61 23.85
C THR A 926 47.92 -22.23 23.20
N LEU A 927 46.71 -21.66 23.01
CA LEU A 927 46.53 -20.33 22.45
C LEU A 927 47.12 -19.24 23.37
N LEU A 928 46.88 -19.31 24.68
CA LEU A 928 47.45 -18.36 25.64
C LEU A 928 48.97 -18.45 25.74
N THR A 929 49.55 -19.64 25.61
CA THR A 929 51.01 -19.87 25.73
C THR A 929 51.77 -19.50 24.47
N GLU A 930 51.19 -19.79 23.30
CA GLU A 930 51.81 -19.42 22.02
C GLU A 930 51.53 -17.97 21.61
N GLY A 931 50.59 -17.27 22.25
CA GLY A 931 50.31 -15.85 21.99
C GLY A 931 49.20 -15.60 20.96
N GLY A 932 48.22 -16.51 20.87
CA GLY A 932 47.00 -16.41 20.06
C GLY A 932 47.03 -17.25 18.77
N VAL A 933 45.94 -17.19 18.00
CA VAL A 933 45.73 -18.01 16.79
C VAL A 933 46.78 -17.74 15.70
N LYS A 934 47.22 -16.47 15.56
CA LYS A 934 48.28 -16.11 14.61
C LYS A 934 49.61 -16.76 14.96
N ALA A 935 50.02 -16.69 16.22
CA ALA A 935 51.25 -17.30 16.68
C ALA A 935 51.17 -18.84 16.71
N TYR A 936 49.97 -19.40 16.93
CA TYR A 936 49.72 -20.83 16.75
C TYR A 936 49.81 -21.25 15.28
N LYS A 937 49.29 -20.44 14.34
CA LYS A 937 49.48 -20.65 12.90
C LYS A 937 50.96 -20.59 12.53
N ASP A 938 51.69 -19.61 13.06
CA ASP A 938 53.14 -19.47 12.85
C ASP A 938 53.91 -20.65 13.47
N TYR A 939 53.46 -21.15 14.63
CA TYR A 939 53.97 -22.37 15.25
C TYR A 939 53.75 -23.60 14.36
N LEU A 940 52.54 -23.81 13.84
CA LEU A 940 52.24 -24.91 12.92
C LEU A 940 53.04 -24.82 11.63
N LYS A 941 53.23 -23.61 11.10
CA LYS A 941 54.11 -23.35 9.95
C LYS A 941 55.56 -23.69 10.28
N THR A 942 56.06 -23.22 11.42
CA THR A 942 57.43 -23.49 11.88
C THR A 942 57.66 -24.98 12.04
N VAL A 943 56.73 -25.73 12.65
CA VAL A 943 56.82 -27.20 12.77
C VAL A 943 56.80 -27.87 11.38
N ALA A 944 55.99 -27.38 10.45
CA ALA A 944 55.94 -27.91 9.09
C ALA A 944 57.21 -27.61 8.28
N GLU A 945 57.83 -26.45 8.50
CA GLU A 945 59.05 -26.00 7.84
C GLU A 945 60.30 -26.66 8.42
N GLU A 946 60.44 -26.71 9.74
CA GLU A 946 61.61 -27.24 10.44
C GLU A 946 61.58 -28.77 10.59
N HIS A 947 60.38 -29.37 10.62
CA HIS A 947 60.18 -30.81 10.79
C HIS A 947 59.20 -31.40 9.76
N PRO A 948 59.49 -31.29 8.45
CA PRO A 948 58.57 -31.69 7.37
C PRO A 948 58.28 -33.19 7.32
N ASP A 949 59.15 -34.03 7.90
CA ASP A 949 58.98 -35.48 7.95
C ASP A 949 58.12 -35.97 9.12
N SER A 950 57.79 -35.08 10.07
CA SER A 950 56.87 -35.38 11.18
C SER A 950 55.45 -35.64 10.66
N SER A 951 54.62 -36.31 11.47
CA SER A 951 53.21 -36.55 11.13
C SER A 951 52.45 -35.23 10.90
N LEU A 952 52.69 -34.23 11.75
CA LEU A 952 52.09 -32.90 11.63
C LEU A 952 52.67 -32.11 10.46
N GLY A 953 53.99 -32.11 10.27
CA GLY A 953 54.63 -31.44 9.13
C GLY A 953 54.21 -31.99 7.77
N LYS A 954 53.99 -33.31 7.66
CA LYS A 954 53.41 -33.95 6.45
C LYS A 954 51.95 -33.57 6.19
N LYS A 955 51.18 -33.29 7.25
CA LYS A 955 49.77 -32.88 7.18
C LYS A 955 49.66 -31.41 6.76
N ILE A 956 50.41 -30.54 7.43
CA ILE A 956 50.38 -29.08 7.24
C ILE A 956 51.15 -28.66 5.97
N GLY A 957 52.32 -29.22 5.69
CA GLY A 957 53.16 -28.84 4.54
C GLY A 957 52.57 -29.14 3.16
N LYS A 958 51.39 -29.79 3.10
CA LYS A 958 50.61 -30.03 1.87
C LYS A 958 49.49 -29.01 1.65
N MET A 959 49.21 -28.16 2.64
CA MET A 959 48.15 -27.17 2.57
C MET A 959 48.69 -25.87 1.95
N SER A 960 47.89 -25.23 1.10
CA SER A 960 48.12 -23.83 0.72
C SER A 960 47.93 -22.90 1.93
N ASP A 961 48.42 -21.66 1.86
CA ASP A 961 48.17 -20.66 2.91
C ASP A 961 46.68 -20.45 3.21
N ALA A 962 45.83 -20.57 2.18
CA ALA A 962 44.37 -20.50 2.30
C ALA A 962 43.79 -21.76 2.96
N GLN A 963 44.28 -22.95 2.60
CA GLN A 963 43.86 -24.21 3.24
C GLN A 963 44.32 -24.32 4.68
N LEU A 964 45.51 -23.79 5.00
CA LEU A 964 46.01 -23.72 6.37
C LEU A 964 45.24 -22.68 7.20
N ALA A 965 44.87 -21.55 6.60
CA ALA A 965 43.98 -20.58 7.24
C ALA A 965 42.60 -21.20 7.50
N ASP A 966 42.02 -21.87 6.50
CA ASP A 966 40.73 -22.57 6.61
C ASP A 966 40.78 -23.69 7.67
N TYR A 967 41.82 -24.53 7.67
CA TYR A 967 42.05 -25.57 8.68
C TYR A 967 42.10 -25.03 10.10
N VAL A 968 42.80 -23.92 10.32
CA VAL A 968 42.87 -23.25 11.63
C VAL A 968 41.55 -22.55 11.98
N SER A 969 40.84 -22.02 10.98
CA SER A 969 39.55 -21.34 11.18
C SER A 969 38.39 -22.32 11.46
N GLN A 970 38.40 -23.52 10.88
CA GLN A 970 37.42 -24.57 11.19
C GLN A 970 37.54 -25.07 12.64
N TRP A 971 38.74 -24.94 13.21
CA TRP A 971 39.01 -25.20 14.62
C TRP A 971 38.46 -24.11 15.55
N SER A 972 38.48 -22.84 15.13
CA SER A 972 37.83 -21.75 15.86
C SER A 972 36.31 -21.70 15.65
N ARG A 973 35.78 -22.25 14.55
CA ARG A 973 34.33 -22.32 14.22
C ARG A 973 33.62 -23.60 14.71
N GLY A 974 34.35 -24.56 15.30
CA GLY A 974 33.84 -25.89 15.69
C GLY A 974 32.94 -25.90 16.94
N GLU A 975 31.97 -24.99 17.03
CA GLU A 975 31.17 -24.72 18.24
C GLU A 975 30.11 -25.77 18.59
N ASN A 976 29.66 -26.59 17.64
CA ASN A 976 28.56 -27.52 17.90
C ASN A 976 28.92 -28.72 18.80
N ALA A 977 30.20 -28.99 19.05
CA ALA A 977 30.64 -30.08 19.92
C ALA A 977 30.80 -29.66 21.40
N ALA A 978 30.99 -28.36 21.68
CA ALA A 978 31.30 -27.85 23.02
C ALA A 978 30.13 -27.15 23.72
N LYS A 979 28.90 -27.28 23.19
CA LYS A 979 27.65 -26.66 23.67
C LYS A 979 27.23 -27.02 25.10
N GLY A 980 28.00 -27.85 25.81
CA GLY A 980 27.62 -28.36 27.12
C GLY A 980 28.27 -27.66 28.31
N LEU A 981 29.60 -27.62 28.41
CA LEU A 981 30.22 -27.50 29.74
C LEU A 981 31.60 -26.76 29.78
N GLY A 982 32.08 -26.20 28.67
CA GLY A 982 33.46 -25.68 28.52
C GLY A 982 33.62 -24.15 28.39
N GLY A 983 32.89 -23.35 29.15
CA GLY A 983 32.70 -21.90 28.94
C GLY A 983 33.95 -21.07 28.62
N LEU A 984 35.09 -21.30 29.29
CA LEU A 984 36.34 -20.53 29.05
C LEU A 984 36.98 -20.76 27.67
N ALA A 985 36.78 -21.94 27.07
CA ALA A 985 37.34 -22.25 25.76
C ALA A 985 36.52 -21.64 24.62
N GLY A 986 35.19 -21.63 24.76
CA GLY A 986 34.29 -20.94 23.83
C GLY A 986 34.49 -19.43 23.85
N ILE A 987 34.73 -18.83 25.03
CA ILE A 987 34.97 -17.40 25.18
C ILE A 987 36.27 -16.96 24.50
N VAL A 988 37.37 -17.69 24.74
CA VAL A 988 38.67 -17.37 24.15
C VAL A 988 38.67 -17.63 22.64
N ALA A 989 38.10 -18.76 22.18
CA ALA A 989 37.99 -19.06 20.76
C ALA A 989 37.06 -18.07 20.02
N GLY A 990 35.94 -17.68 20.63
CA GLY A 990 34.98 -16.70 20.09
C GLY A 990 35.57 -15.29 19.97
N ALA A 991 36.27 -14.82 21.01
CA ALA A 991 37.03 -13.57 20.97
C ALA A 991 38.08 -13.55 19.85
N TYR A 992 38.75 -14.69 19.60
CA TYR A 992 39.70 -14.81 18.49
C TYR A 992 39.03 -14.96 17.11
N GLY A 993 37.85 -15.57 17.03
CA GLY A 993 37.02 -15.62 15.82
C GLY A 993 36.58 -14.22 15.36
N ILE A 994 36.26 -13.34 16.32
CA ILE A 994 36.02 -11.92 16.09
C ILE A 994 37.25 -11.24 15.45
N PHE A 995 38.45 -11.47 15.98
CA PHE A 995 39.69 -10.87 15.45
C PHE A 995 40.06 -11.39 14.04
N ASP A 996 39.80 -12.67 13.73
CA ASP A 996 39.99 -13.22 12.39
C ASP A 996 38.91 -12.75 11.40
N GLY A 997 37.68 -12.56 11.87
CA GLY A 997 36.59 -11.92 11.14
C GLY A 997 36.94 -10.49 10.73
N VAL A 998 37.46 -9.69 11.66
CA VAL A 998 37.99 -8.34 11.39
C VAL A 998 39.09 -8.38 10.31
N GLN A 999 40.05 -9.30 10.39
CA GLN A 999 41.10 -9.43 9.38
C GLN A 999 40.57 -9.88 8.01
N SER A 1000 39.45 -10.60 7.97
CA SER A 1000 38.77 -11.02 6.74
C SER A 1000 38.05 -9.84 6.09
N ILE A 1001 37.36 -9.00 6.88
CA ILE A 1001 36.76 -7.73 6.42
C ILE A 1001 37.84 -6.80 5.86
N ARG A 1002 38.98 -6.63 6.55
CA ARG A 1002 40.11 -5.82 6.08
C ARG A 1002 40.73 -6.32 4.76
N LYS A 1003 40.50 -7.60 4.40
CA LYS A 1003 40.97 -8.21 3.14
C LYS A 1003 39.90 -8.25 2.05
N GLY A 1004 38.73 -7.66 2.29
CA GLY A 1004 37.62 -7.61 1.35
C GLY A 1004 36.72 -8.86 1.33
N ASP A 1005 36.90 -9.78 2.28
CA ASP A 1005 36.00 -10.94 2.46
C ASP A 1005 34.92 -10.61 3.49
N LEU A 1006 33.88 -9.93 3.01
CA LEU A 1006 32.79 -9.38 3.82
C LEU A 1006 31.83 -10.44 4.32
N VAL A 1007 31.60 -11.50 3.52
CA VAL A 1007 30.68 -12.59 3.85
C VAL A 1007 31.27 -13.47 4.94
N SER A 1008 32.52 -13.93 4.76
CA SER A 1008 33.18 -14.71 5.81
C SER A 1008 33.53 -13.83 7.02
N GLY A 1009 33.87 -12.56 6.80
CA GLY A 1009 34.17 -11.59 7.85
C GLY A 1009 32.97 -11.30 8.77
N GLY A 1010 31.80 -11.04 8.20
CA GLY A 1010 30.54 -10.88 8.94
C GLY A 1010 30.13 -12.16 9.67
N ILE A 1011 30.16 -13.31 8.97
CA ILE A 1011 29.86 -14.62 9.58
C ILE A 1011 30.82 -14.95 10.72
N ASN A 1012 32.12 -14.62 10.63
CA ASN A 1012 33.10 -14.88 11.68
C ASN A 1012 32.98 -13.92 12.87
N ILE A 1013 32.56 -12.66 12.64
CA ILE A 1013 32.25 -11.72 13.72
C ILE A 1013 30.98 -12.16 14.46
N THR A 1014 29.92 -12.51 13.72
CA THR A 1014 28.66 -13.03 14.28
C THR A 1014 28.88 -14.35 15.01
N ALA A 1015 29.51 -15.35 14.38
CA ALA A 1015 29.83 -16.63 15.01
C ALA A 1015 30.79 -16.46 16.20
N GLY A 1016 31.81 -15.60 16.10
CA GLY A 1016 32.73 -15.34 17.22
C GLY A 1016 32.07 -14.63 18.40
N SER A 1017 31.10 -13.74 18.14
CA SER A 1017 30.29 -13.08 19.17
C SER A 1017 29.28 -14.03 19.83
N LEU A 1018 28.61 -14.87 19.04
CA LEU A 1018 27.73 -15.93 19.52
C LEU A 1018 28.50 -17.01 20.28
N GLY A 1019 29.73 -17.34 19.87
CA GLY A 1019 30.66 -18.22 20.56
C GLY A 1019 31.10 -17.73 21.92
N ALA A 1020 31.43 -16.42 22.00
CA ALA A 1020 31.75 -15.78 23.25
C ALA A 1020 30.54 -15.74 24.19
N LEU A 1021 29.35 -15.44 23.67
CA LEU A 1021 28.09 -15.41 24.43
C LEU A 1021 27.63 -16.81 24.87
N ALA A 1022 27.76 -17.83 24.02
CA ALA A 1022 27.44 -19.22 24.33
C ALA A 1022 28.44 -19.84 25.33
N GLY A 1023 29.71 -19.42 25.28
CA GLY A 1023 30.70 -19.76 26.30
C GLY A 1023 30.39 -19.12 27.67
N VAL A 1024 29.84 -17.90 27.69
CA VAL A 1024 29.33 -17.25 28.91
C VAL A 1024 28.06 -17.97 29.40
N ALA A 1025 27.10 -18.28 28.52
CA ALA A 1025 25.86 -18.97 28.85
C ALA A 1025 26.08 -20.40 29.41
N SER A 1026 26.99 -21.18 28.82
CA SER A 1026 27.33 -22.53 29.33
C SER A 1026 28.08 -22.52 30.68
N ALA A 1027 28.78 -21.43 31.03
CA ALA A 1027 29.35 -21.26 32.37
C ALA A 1027 28.27 -20.91 33.42
N ILE A 1028 27.15 -20.32 32.98
CA ILE A 1028 26.00 -19.91 33.79
C ILE A 1028 25.01 -21.08 33.99
N GLU A 1029 24.79 -21.94 32.98
CA GLU A 1029 23.94 -23.14 33.09
C GLU A 1029 24.44 -24.15 34.13
N GLY A 1030 25.71 -24.02 34.53
CA GLY A 1030 26.24 -24.72 35.68
C GLY A 1030 25.57 -24.32 36.99
N GLY A 1031 25.32 -23.03 37.26
CA GLY A 1031 24.95 -22.54 38.59
C GLY A 1031 24.15 -21.25 38.58
N VAL A 1032 22.95 -21.34 39.14
CA VAL A 1032 22.01 -20.29 39.58
C VAL A 1032 22.53 -18.85 39.53
N GLY A 1033 21.94 -18.05 38.64
CA GLY A 1033 21.76 -16.60 38.77
C GLY A 1033 22.95 -15.71 38.38
N ALA A 1034 23.13 -15.42 37.08
CA ALA A 1034 23.96 -14.30 36.63
C ALA A 1034 23.74 -13.93 35.15
N PHE A 1035 22.87 -12.97 34.87
CA PHE A 1035 23.44 -11.72 34.35
C PHE A 1035 23.59 -10.85 35.59
N GLY A 1036 24.70 -11.03 36.29
CA GLY A 1036 24.83 -10.58 37.69
C GLY A 1036 24.95 -9.07 37.85
N SER A 1037 25.16 -8.32 36.77
CA SER A 1037 25.22 -6.87 36.83
C SER A 1037 24.46 -6.19 35.69
N ALA A 1038 23.77 -5.11 36.04
CA ALA A 1038 23.17 -4.19 35.06
C ALA A 1038 24.21 -3.59 34.09
N ALA A 1039 25.51 -3.64 34.42
CA ALA A 1039 26.57 -3.04 33.63
C ALA A 1039 26.96 -3.88 32.40
N VAL A 1040 26.98 -5.21 32.49
CA VAL A 1040 27.22 -6.07 31.31
C VAL A 1040 26.01 -6.16 30.40
N ARG A 1041 24.79 -6.17 30.97
CA ARG A 1041 23.57 -6.03 30.17
C ARG A 1041 23.57 -4.71 29.39
N ALA A 1042 23.95 -3.60 30.02
CA ALA A 1042 24.06 -2.30 29.36
C ALA A 1042 25.18 -2.26 28.29
N ALA A 1043 26.35 -2.88 28.54
CA ALA A 1043 27.46 -2.89 27.59
C ALA A 1043 27.22 -3.80 26.37
N LEU A 1044 26.45 -4.88 26.55
CA LEU A 1044 26.15 -5.85 25.48
C LEU A 1044 24.84 -5.54 24.75
N ALA A 1045 23.86 -4.85 25.35
CA ALA A 1045 22.58 -4.56 24.73
C ALA A 1045 22.68 -3.92 23.32
N PRO A 1046 23.58 -2.96 23.08
CA PRO A 1046 23.70 -2.35 21.75
C PRO A 1046 24.36 -3.28 20.71
N ILE A 1047 25.14 -4.28 21.14
CA ILE A 1047 25.92 -5.17 20.27
C ILE A 1047 25.22 -6.51 20.06
N ALA A 1048 24.50 -7.02 21.05
CA ALA A 1048 23.63 -8.19 20.93
C ALA A 1048 22.50 -7.97 19.92
N GLY A 1049 22.07 -6.71 19.73
CA GLY A 1049 21.16 -6.32 18.65
C GLY A 1049 21.67 -6.51 17.23
N VAL A 1050 22.98 -6.72 17.07
CA VAL A 1050 23.67 -6.86 15.78
C VAL A 1050 23.83 -8.34 15.35
N ALA A 1051 23.73 -9.29 16.29
CA ALA A 1051 24.16 -10.69 16.07
C ALA A 1051 23.03 -11.73 15.89
N GLY A 1052 21.77 -11.38 16.17
CA GLY A 1052 20.60 -12.19 15.79
C GLY A 1052 20.31 -12.04 14.28
N VAL A 1053 19.74 -13.07 13.65
CA VAL A 1053 19.96 -13.51 12.25
C VAL A 1053 19.84 -12.52 11.11
N LEU A 1054 19.32 -11.30 11.30
CA LEU A 1054 19.29 -10.27 10.25
C LEU A 1054 19.54 -8.83 10.75
N GLY A 1055 20.13 -8.63 11.95
CA GLY A 1055 20.48 -7.28 12.44
C GLY A 1055 19.31 -6.39 12.88
N LEU A 1056 18.12 -6.96 13.10
CA LEU A 1056 16.86 -6.19 13.29
C LEU A 1056 16.19 -6.39 14.65
N ALA A 1057 16.42 -7.54 15.29
CA ALA A 1057 15.68 -7.95 16.49
C ALA A 1057 15.89 -7.04 17.71
N ALA A 1058 17.12 -6.57 17.94
CA ALA A 1058 17.47 -5.86 19.18
C ALA A 1058 18.17 -4.50 19.00
N ALA A 1059 18.44 -4.05 17.77
CA ALA A 1059 18.98 -2.70 17.53
C ALA A 1059 17.97 -1.56 17.87
N GLY A 1060 16.69 -1.91 18.09
CA GLY A 1060 15.60 -0.96 18.28
C GLY A 1060 15.36 -0.47 19.71
N VAL A 1061 16.15 -0.83 20.72
CA VAL A 1061 15.83 -0.42 22.11
C VAL A 1061 15.99 1.09 22.32
N GLY A 1062 16.93 1.75 21.62
CA GLY A 1062 17.09 3.21 21.67
C GLY A 1062 16.02 3.99 20.88
N ALA A 1063 15.64 3.49 19.69
CA ALA A 1063 14.69 4.17 18.81
C ALA A 1063 13.21 3.93 19.19
N ILE A 1064 12.87 2.74 19.70
CA ILE A 1064 11.48 2.41 20.08
C ILE A 1064 11.04 3.15 21.35
N ALA A 1065 11.98 3.43 22.26
CA ALA A 1065 11.74 4.16 23.51
C ALA A 1065 11.14 5.57 23.30
N MET A 1066 11.24 6.16 22.10
CA MET A 1066 10.74 7.51 21.80
C MET A 1066 9.25 7.58 21.40
N PHE A 1067 8.53 6.46 21.35
CA PHE A 1067 7.18 6.40 20.75
C PHE A 1067 6.01 6.34 21.73
N LEU A 1068 6.24 6.33 23.05
CA LEU A 1068 5.16 6.25 24.05
C LEU A 1068 5.09 7.40 25.08
N PRO A 1069 5.14 8.70 24.71
CA PRO A 1069 4.63 9.73 25.60
C PRO A 1069 3.13 9.96 25.33
N GLY A 1070 2.23 9.36 26.13
CA GLY A 1070 0.83 9.82 26.11
C GLY A 1070 -0.29 8.94 26.67
N LEU A 1071 -0.07 7.66 27.00
CA LEU A 1071 -1.18 6.78 27.42
C LEU A 1071 -1.40 6.71 28.94
N ILE A 1072 -1.25 7.83 29.67
CA ILE A 1072 -1.47 7.87 31.12
C ILE A 1072 -2.72 8.69 31.43
N GLU A 1073 -3.89 8.07 31.28
CA GLU A 1073 -5.06 8.44 32.09
C GLU A 1073 -4.98 7.66 33.42
N GLU A 1074 -4.73 8.36 34.53
CA GLU A 1074 -4.82 7.78 35.87
C GLU A 1074 -6.19 7.09 36.07
N GLY A 1075 -6.17 5.78 36.36
CA GLY A 1075 -7.36 4.98 36.70
C GLY A 1075 -7.61 3.70 35.89
N LYS A 1076 -6.83 3.42 34.83
CA LYS A 1076 -7.04 2.25 33.93
C LYS A 1076 -5.94 1.16 33.98
N GLN A 1077 -4.97 1.25 34.89
CA GLN A 1077 -3.77 0.39 34.92
C GLN A 1077 -4.09 -1.12 34.99
N GLN A 1078 -5.10 -1.51 35.77
CA GLN A 1078 -5.50 -2.92 35.89
C GLN A 1078 -6.03 -3.50 34.57
N THR A 1079 -6.92 -2.79 33.88
CA THR A 1079 -7.45 -3.20 32.57
C THR A 1079 -6.33 -3.28 31.52
N ARG A 1080 -5.35 -2.36 31.58
CA ARG A 1080 -4.19 -2.38 30.69
C ARG A 1080 -3.32 -3.61 30.93
N ALA A 1081 -2.95 -3.89 32.18
CA ALA A 1081 -2.17 -5.08 32.54
C ALA A 1081 -2.89 -6.38 32.17
N ASN A 1082 -4.23 -6.41 32.31
CA ASN A 1082 -5.03 -7.57 31.91
C ASN A 1082 -5.00 -7.80 30.40
N ASN A 1083 -5.25 -6.77 29.60
CA ASN A 1083 -5.25 -6.91 28.14
C ASN A 1083 -3.85 -7.23 27.62
N PHE A 1084 -2.83 -6.57 28.16
CA PHE A 1084 -1.43 -6.84 27.83
C PHE A 1084 -1.03 -8.27 28.17
N GLY A 1085 -1.42 -8.78 29.35
CA GLY A 1085 -1.18 -10.17 29.72
C GLY A 1085 -1.86 -11.18 28.81
N SER A 1086 -3.08 -10.90 28.34
CA SER A 1086 -3.76 -11.74 27.34
C SER A 1086 -3.04 -11.71 25.99
N LEU A 1087 -2.68 -10.51 25.51
CA LEU A 1087 -1.94 -10.35 24.25
C LEU A 1087 -0.60 -11.09 24.28
N LEU A 1088 0.17 -10.94 25.36
CA LEU A 1088 1.43 -11.64 25.54
C LEU A 1088 1.23 -13.16 25.57
N GLY A 1089 0.16 -13.63 26.20
CA GLY A 1089 -0.22 -15.05 26.22
C GLY A 1089 -0.51 -15.64 24.84
N ASP A 1090 -1.13 -14.87 23.93
CA ASP A 1090 -1.41 -15.31 22.54
C ASP A 1090 -0.11 -15.68 21.79
N TYR A 1091 1.01 -15.02 22.10
CA TYR A 1091 2.31 -15.33 21.51
C TYR A 1091 3.04 -16.47 22.24
N LEU A 1092 3.08 -16.43 23.58
CA LEU A 1092 3.97 -17.29 24.35
C LEU A 1092 3.39 -18.66 24.70
N THR A 1093 2.09 -18.73 25.05
CA THR A 1093 1.49 -19.95 25.62
C THR A 1093 1.55 -21.13 24.66
N LYS A 1094 1.44 -20.91 23.34
CA LYS A 1094 1.49 -21.99 22.35
C LYS A 1094 2.89 -22.62 22.21
N TYR A 1095 3.93 -21.85 22.51
CA TYR A 1095 5.31 -22.30 22.49
C TYR A 1095 5.78 -22.85 23.85
N GLU A 1096 4.92 -22.82 24.87
CA GLU A 1096 5.28 -23.16 26.26
C GLU A 1096 6.49 -22.35 26.76
N ILE A 1097 6.59 -21.08 26.33
CA ILE A 1097 7.60 -20.13 26.80
C ILE A 1097 7.01 -19.41 28.02
N ASP A 1098 7.60 -19.66 29.18
CA ASP A 1098 7.06 -19.21 30.47
C ASP A 1098 8.10 -18.54 31.38
N GLY A 1099 9.38 -18.54 31.03
CA GLY A 1099 10.43 -17.97 31.87
C GLY A 1099 10.78 -18.86 33.08
N VAL A 1100 10.40 -20.15 33.06
CA VAL A 1100 10.68 -21.12 34.13
C VAL A 1100 11.49 -22.30 33.57
N PRO A 1101 12.83 -22.30 33.73
CA PRO A 1101 13.66 -23.34 33.13
C PRO A 1101 13.31 -24.76 33.59
N ASN A 1102 12.86 -25.61 32.66
CA ASN A 1102 12.48 -27.01 32.90
C ASN A 1102 11.28 -27.21 33.85
N GLY A 1103 10.40 -26.22 33.98
CA GLY A 1103 9.21 -26.27 34.84
C GLY A 1103 7.99 -25.63 34.18
N ASP A 1104 6.99 -25.27 34.97
CA ASP A 1104 5.91 -24.39 34.56
C ASP A 1104 5.67 -23.26 35.58
N ILE A 1105 4.65 -22.41 35.36
CA ILE A 1105 4.31 -21.32 36.29
C ILE A 1105 4.10 -21.77 37.76
N TRP A 1106 3.77 -23.03 38.02
CA TRP A 1106 3.60 -23.58 39.37
C TRP A 1106 4.94 -23.89 40.06
N ASP A 1107 6.03 -23.91 39.31
CA ASP A 1107 7.39 -24.10 39.81
C ASP A 1107 8.10 -22.78 40.14
N VAL A 1108 7.42 -21.63 39.94
CA VAL A 1108 7.92 -20.30 40.33
C VAL A 1108 8.03 -20.19 41.86
N PRO A 1109 9.21 -19.87 42.42
CA PRO A 1109 9.40 -19.72 43.87
C PRO A 1109 8.45 -18.68 44.51
N ASP A 1110 7.96 -18.97 45.72
CA ASP A 1110 7.05 -18.07 46.46
C ASP A 1110 7.64 -16.65 46.66
N ASP A 1111 8.97 -16.52 46.72
CA ASP A 1111 9.69 -15.24 46.88
C ASP A 1111 9.85 -14.44 45.58
N ALA A 1112 9.54 -15.04 44.42
CA ALA A 1112 9.44 -14.33 43.15
C ALA A 1112 8.10 -13.61 42.97
N TRP A 1113 7.07 -14.00 43.74
CA TRP A 1113 5.77 -13.34 43.75
C TRP A 1113 5.75 -12.14 44.72
N PRO A 1114 5.05 -11.04 44.38
CA PRO A 1114 4.91 -9.92 45.30
C PRO A 1114 4.21 -10.35 46.60
N GLU A 1115 4.66 -9.83 47.75
CA GLU A 1115 4.10 -10.15 49.07
C GLU A 1115 2.59 -9.86 49.07
N THR A 1116 1.77 -10.91 49.08
CA THR A 1116 0.33 -10.77 49.04
C THR A 1116 -0.15 -10.15 50.36
N SER A 1117 -0.48 -8.86 50.34
CA SER A 1117 -1.43 -8.32 51.33
C SER A 1117 -2.80 -8.95 51.06
N GLU A 1118 -3.42 -9.53 52.10
CA GLU A 1118 -4.67 -10.29 52.03
C GLU A 1118 -5.73 -9.59 51.15
N GLY A 1119 -6.04 -10.14 49.95
CA GLY A 1119 -7.15 -9.64 49.15
C GLY A 1119 -7.13 -9.86 47.63
N LEU A 1120 -6.11 -10.48 47.04
CA LEU A 1120 -6.07 -10.78 45.60
C LEU A 1120 -6.08 -12.30 45.37
N SER A 1121 -7.27 -12.90 45.48
CA SER A 1121 -7.56 -14.27 45.03
C SER A 1121 -8.45 -14.24 43.80
#